data_AF-A0A1M6SYD9-F1
#
_entry.id   AF-A0A1M6SYD9-F1
#
_cell.length_a   1.000
_cell.length_b   1.000
_cell.length_c   1.000
_cell.angle_alpha   90.00
_cell.angle_beta   90.00
_cell.angle_gamma   90.00
#
_symmetry.space_group_name_H-M   'P 1'
#
loop_
_entity.id
_entity.type
_entity.pdbx_description
1 polymer ?
#
loop_
_entity_poly.entity_id
_entity_poly.type
_entity_poly.pdbx_seq_one_letter_code
_entity_poly.pdbx_strand_id
1 'polypeptide(L)'
;MKKILFLALTSMAFAAKTVTSSVPTLDTDGCYAISTAEELFGFADIVNASETHDECGKLMNDIAVNEFVGKGGILSVKGNSVLWTPIKLFSGVFDGQNHTISGLMNETQDSSDIGLFAELRGNLSDSNAPEKKAVVKNLRLVQTYFWGGEGCVGGIAGKAESAEILNSRSSNFGTINSQKITGGLIGCASDVKISESSNHAYVSTSSRDTVNSASGGLVGFNSGSLSIVNSYNSGSVRGNVVGGFVGSSVGKLNIVNAINLYAVSGTFESTPIRILGKYNEAETYVDNCFYYGDHEHEANSFAALADEDNLKNGVIAMLLRGYNKDGVDGSVWGQHIGASGLELSGKMLVEYHIDMYDFDSLVVKTPALVDDCYQIGSTEELYGFAVIANMYSYKKVPVCGKLTKDIVVNKDILKNDTLNGDRFGRIRWYPIKDFNGSFDGAGHTISGLFFENDFPGTAAAELHMGLFGSVKGTDSLREVKIENLGIEDSYLMSDNVAGAFVALVDANHKGTLSIKNCHSSSYVGSLTSGGLVGKLNGGNLVIEQSYATGRVDGTFSGGLIGNAYANFKIVNSYSVASLQNGNGGVLISGVGYNSKGHVINSYGLDFGAKKMSREVLPLIGQVDDGSSVEYVNAFSDKTLGAESFSDGTVAVQLHYYNADGINGDVWGQNVGTDLYPVYSKTVPDSTGKTSFVVSRAASPVNVRSAGRMVEISGMQAGEGYALMDMQGRLLQRGFASGSVVALRVMQPGRYLIRVAGQTKAVTIR
;
A
#
# COMPACT_ATOMS: atom_id res chain seq x y z
N MET A 1 12.92 -20.46 14.03
CA MET A 1 13.36 -20.54 15.45
C MET A 1 14.35 -19.42 15.76
N LYS A 2 13.84 -18.21 16.04
CA LYS A 2 14.66 -17.11 16.59
C LYS A 2 14.61 -17.23 18.12
N LYS A 3 15.77 -17.44 18.75
CA LYS A 3 15.90 -17.52 20.21
C LYS A 3 15.55 -16.16 20.82
N ILE A 4 14.38 -16.05 21.45
CA ILE A 4 13.98 -14.89 22.24
C ILE A 4 14.74 -14.97 23.56
N LEU A 5 15.64 -14.01 23.77
CA LEU A 5 16.46 -13.88 24.97
C LEU A 5 15.54 -13.49 26.15
N PHE A 6 15.41 -14.36 27.13
CA PHE A 6 14.72 -14.07 28.39
C PHE A 6 15.51 -13.01 29.17
N LEU A 7 15.00 -11.78 29.28
CA LEU A 7 15.49 -10.81 30.25
C LEU A 7 14.91 -11.16 31.63
N ALA A 8 15.73 -11.78 32.48
CA ALA A 8 15.55 -11.72 33.92
C ALA A 8 16.24 -10.45 34.43
N LEU A 9 15.46 -9.44 34.81
CA LEU A 9 15.95 -8.19 35.42
C LEU A 9 16.33 -8.48 36.88
N THR A 10 17.63 -8.45 37.16
CA THR A 10 18.18 -8.46 38.51
C THR A 10 18.06 -7.05 39.09
N SER A 11 17.64 -6.94 40.36
CA SER A 11 17.56 -5.68 41.11
C SER A 11 18.94 -5.02 41.10
N MET A 12 19.08 -3.88 40.42
CA MET A 12 20.33 -3.11 40.43
C MET A 12 20.32 -2.18 41.64
N ALA A 13 21.19 -2.42 42.62
CA ALA A 13 21.40 -1.48 43.71
C ALA A 13 22.18 -0.27 43.18
N PHE A 14 21.54 0.90 43.13
CA PHE A 14 22.20 2.15 42.70
C PHE A 14 22.75 2.94 43.89
N ALA A 15 23.95 3.52 43.75
CA ALA A 15 24.45 4.52 44.68
C ALA A 15 23.80 5.88 44.35
N ALA A 16 22.98 6.40 45.27
CA ALA A 16 22.20 7.62 45.04
C ALA A 16 23.04 8.90 45.16
N LYS A 17 22.87 9.82 44.22
CA LYS A 17 23.37 11.21 44.25
C LYS A 17 22.18 12.15 44.46
N THR A 18 22.38 13.22 45.23
CA THR A 18 21.38 14.28 45.40
C THR A 18 21.54 15.36 44.34
N VAL A 19 20.41 15.87 43.82
CA VAL A 19 20.36 17.10 43.02
C VAL A 19 19.95 18.23 43.96
N THR A 20 20.66 19.37 43.87
CA THR A 20 20.25 20.59 44.56
C THR A 20 19.19 21.27 43.70
N SER A 21 17.95 21.30 44.15
CA SER A 21 16.85 21.93 43.42
C SER A 21 17.06 23.44 43.28
N SER A 22 16.55 24.00 42.18
CA SER A 22 16.55 25.44 41.90
C SER A 22 15.15 25.89 41.53
N VAL A 23 14.72 27.05 42.02
CA VAL A 23 13.39 27.59 41.71
C VAL A 23 13.34 28.01 40.23
N PRO A 24 12.47 27.42 39.39
CA PRO A 24 12.27 27.89 38.02
C PRO A 24 11.68 29.30 38.01
N THR A 25 11.99 30.07 36.96
CA THR A 25 11.43 31.41 36.78
C THR A 25 10.00 31.34 36.25
N LEU A 26 9.14 32.28 36.65
CA LEU A 26 7.84 32.47 36.01
C LEU A 26 8.01 33.15 34.65
N ASP A 27 7.34 32.62 33.63
CA ASP A 27 7.21 33.28 32.33
C ASP A 27 6.02 34.27 32.34
N THR A 28 5.86 35.01 31.25
CA THR A 28 4.86 36.05 31.00
C THR A 28 3.41 35.60 31.14
N ASP A 29 3.13 34.30 31.00
CA ASP A 29 1.82 33.68 31.21
C ASP A 29 1.60 33.17 32.64
N GLY A 30 2.56 33.38 33.54
CA GLY A 30 2.50 32.92 34.93
C GLY A 30 2.80 31.44 35.11
N CYS A 31 3.26 30.74 34.07
CA CYS A 31 3.75 29.36 34.17
C CYS A 31 5.24 29.34 34.50
N TYR A 32 5.65 28.41 35.36
CA TYR A 32 7.07 28.15 35.63
C TYR A 32 7.74 27.59 34.39
N ALA A 33 8.77 28.30 33.90
CA ALA A 33 9.62 27.90 32.80
C ALA A 33 10.73 26.98 33.31
N ILE A 34 10.72 25.72 32.86
CA ILE A 34 11.60 24.66 33.35
C ILE A 34 12.57 24.27 32.22
N SER A 35 13.85 24.54 32.41
CA SER A 35 14.91 24.36 31.40
C SER A 35 15.97 23.34 31.82
N THR A 36 16.08 23.03 33.12
CA THR A 36 17.09 22.10 33.65
C THR A 36 16.51 21.06 34.60
N ALA A 37 17.31 20.04 34.94
CA ALA A 37 16.92 19.04 35.92
C ALA A 37 16.71 19.67 37.31
N GLU A 38 17.62 20.56 37.74
CA GLU A 38 17.51 21.28 39.02
C GLU A 38 16.21 22.07 39.12
N GLU A 39 15.79 22.72 38.03
CA GLU A 39 14.52 23.44 37.92
C GLU A 39 13.31 22.51 37.93
N LEU A 40 13.41 21.32 37.34
CA LEU A 40 12.35 20.30 37.41
C LEU A 40 12.15 19.81 38.86
N PHE A 41 13.24 19.57 39.60
CA PHE A 41 13.17 19.24 41.03
C PHE A 41 12.63 20.42 41.84
N GLY A 42 13.02 21.65 41.52
CA GLY A 42 12.48 22.85 42.19
C GLY A 42 11.00 23.06 41.93
N PHE A 43 10.52 22.81 40.71
CA PHE A 43 9.09 22.80 40.42
C PHE A 43 8.34 21.77 41.25
N ALA A 44 8.89 20.56 41.38
CA ALA A 44 8.30 19.52 42.24
C ALA A 44 8.25 19.95 43.70
N ASP A 45 9.31 20.57 44.23
CA ASP A 45 9.33 21.09 45.60
C ASP A 45 8.25 22.18 45.82
N ILE A 46 8.08 23.09 44.85
CA ILE A 46 7.06 24.16 44.89
C ILE A 46 5.66 23.55 44.94
N VAL A 47 5.32 22.64 44.03
CA VAL A 47 3.99 22.02 43.98
C VAL A 47 3.73 21.21 45.24
N ASN A 48 4.71 20.42 45.69
CA ASN A 48 4.57 19.56 46.87
C ASN A 48 4.41 20.34 48.18
N ALA A 49 4.86 21.60 48.22
CA ALA A 49 4.71 22.50 49.35
C ALA A 49 3.47 23.42 49.23
N SER A 50 2.84 23.46 48.05
CA SER A 50 1.70 24.32 47.78
C SER A 50 0.44 23.81 48.48
N GLU A 51 -0.39 24.74 48.98
CA GLU A 51 -1.71 24.39 49.50
C GLU A 51 -2.70 24.06 48.37
N THR A 52 -2.57 24.70 47.21
CA THR A 52 -3.50 24.56 46.08
C THR A 52 -3.07 23.45 45.11
N HIS A 53 -1.77 23.17 45.01
CA HIS A 53 -1.18 22.22 44.07
C HIS A 53 -1.53 22.51 42.60
N ASP A 54 -1.88 23.75 42.28
CA ASP A 54 -2.48 24.14 41.00
C ASP A 54 -1.55 24.94 40.10
N GLU A 55 -0.26 24.87 40.38
CA GLU A 55 0.78 25.56 39.64
C GLU A 55 0.79 25.17 38.15
N CYS A 56 1.17 26.12 37.30
CA CYS A 56 1.43 25.86 35.89
C CYS A 56 2.93 25.65 35.67
N GLY A 57 3.32 24.57 35.00
CA GLY A 57 4.70 24.30 34.59
C GLY A 57 4.80 24.10 33.08
N LYS A 58 5.87 24.59 32.46
CA LYS A 58 6.17 24.32 31.05
C LYS A 58 7.65 24.07 30.81
N LEU A 59 7.94 23.08 29.99
CA LEU A 59 9.32 22.79 29.60
C LEU A 59 9.78 23.76 28.52
N MET A 60 11.00 24.27 28.65
CA MET A 60 11.63 25.15 27.65
C MET A 60 12.73 24.46 26.87
N ASN A 61 13.20 23.30 27.35
CA ASN A 61 14.26 22.49 26.75
C ASN A 61 14.00 21.01 27.06
N ASP A 62 14.69 20.13 26.34
CA ASP A 62 14.83 18.74 26.75
C ASP A 62 15.67 18.66 28.04
N ILE A 63 15.19 17.88 29.01
CA ILE A 63 15.79 17.74 30.34
C ILE A 63 16.31 16.32 30.51
N ALA A 64 17.61 16.17 30.81
CA ALA A 64 18.20 14.90 31.19
C ALA A 64 18.48 14.87 32.69
N VAL A 65 17.81 13.97 33.43
CA VAL A 65 18.01 13.77 34.88
C VAL A 65 19.13 12.76 35.15
N ASN A 66 19.14 11.66 34.41
CA ASN A 66 20.20 10.65 34.43
C ASN A 66 20.61 10.28 33.01
N GLU A 67 21.90 9.97 32.82
CA GLU A 67 22.43 9.43 31.58
C GLU A 67 22.50 7.89 31.66
N PHE A 68 21.85 7.21 30.72
CA PHE A 68 21.99 5.76 30.57
C PHE A 68 23.00 5.39 29.48
N VAL A 69 23.83 4.38 29.75
CA VAL A 69 24.76 3.73 28.81
C VAL A 69 24.35 2.28 28.60
N GLY A 70 24.32 1.83 27.34
CA GLY A 70 24.01 0.44 27.01
C GLY A 70 24.05 0.13 25.51
N LYS A 71 24.59 -1.04 25.16
CA LYS A 71 24.38 -1.70 23.85
C LYS A 71 23.37 -2.83 24.04
N GLY A 72 22.32 -2.87 23.22
CA GLY A 72 21.39 -4.02 23.17
C GLY A 72 20.28 -4.05 24.23
N GLY A 73 19.80 -2.89 24.71
CA GLY A 73 18.61 -2.82 25.57
C GLY A 73 18.85 -3.04 27.06
N ILE A 74 20.08 -3.25 27.51
CA ILE A 74 20.45 -3.20 28.93
C ILE A 74 20.86 -1.76 29.25
N LEU A 75 19.97 -1.01 29.89
CA LEU A 75 20.28 0.32 30.39
C LEU A 75 21.07 0.18 31.70
N SER A 76 22.29 0.70 31.72
CA SER A 76 23.06 0.91 32.96
C SER A 76 23.23 2.41 33.16
N VAL A 77 23.03 2.91 34.37
CA VAL A 77 23.23 4.34 34.66
C VAL A 77 24.73 4.65 34.60
N LYS A 78 25.10 5.77 33.98
CA LYS A 78 26.48 6.26 33.97
C LYS A 78 26.82 6.89 35.34
N GLY A 79 27.42 6.11 36.24
CA GLY A 79 27.82 6.60 37.57
C GLY A 79 26.69 6.54 38.60
N ASN A 80 26.67 7.47 39.55
CA ASN A 80 25.64 7.54 40.60
C ASN A 80 24.32 8.08 40.04
N SER A 81 23.19 7.45 40.38
CA SER A 81 21.87 7.86 39.90
C SER A 81 21.21 8.86 40.83
N VAL A 82 20.37 9.71 40.26
CA VAL A 82 19.46 10.60 40.98
C VAL A 82 18.08 9.96 40.99
N LEU A 83 17.51 9.78 42.18
CA LEU A 83 16.14 9.31 42.33
C LEU A 83 15.16 10.47 42.23
N TRP A 84 14.15 10.29 41.38
CA TRP A 84 13.03 11.19 41.21
C TRP A 84 12.07 11.09 42.39
N THR A 85 11.65 12.23 42.94
CA THR A 85 10.55 12.29 43.92
C THR A 85 9.30 12.75 43.20
N PRO A 86 8.25 11.92 43.10
CA PRO A 86 7.04 12.27 42.36
C PRO A 86 6.34 13.53 42.88
N ILE A 87 5.74 14.29 41.95
CA ILE A 87 4.91 15.46 42.25
C ILE A 87 3.54 14.99 42.76
N LYS A 88 3.11 15.48 43.93
CA LYS A 88 1.91 15.02 44.62
C LYS A 88 0.72 15.93 44.33
N LEU A 89 -0.48 15.32 44.23
CA LEU A 89 -1.78 16.01 44.18
C LEU A 89 -1.88 17.12 43.12
N PHE A 90 -1.17 17.00 42.01
CA PHE A 90 -1.07 18.07 41.02
C PHE A 90 -2.43 18.31 40.34
N SER A 91 -2.93 19.54 40.44
CA SER A 91 -4.23 19.99 39.91
C SER A 91 -4.09 21.06 38.83
N GLY A 92 -2.86 21.42 38.47
CA GLY A 92 -2.52 22.46 37.51
C GLY A 92 -2.36 21.95 36.07
N VAL A 93 -1.55 22.68 35.29
CA VAL A 93 -1.23 22.37 33.89
C VAL A 93 0.27 22.16 33.74
N PHE A 94 0.68 21.03 33.18
CA PHE A 94 2.05 20.74 32.81
C PHE A 94 2.17 20.59 31.29
N ASP A 95 2.78 21.57 30.64
CA ASP A 95 2.99 21.58 29.18
C ASP A 95 4.45 21.24 28.84
N GLY A 96 4.67 20.04 28.31
CA GLY A 96 5.98 19.64 27.82
C GLY A 96 6.45 20.43 26.62
N GLN A 97 5.60 21.18 25.92
CA GLN A 97 5.92 21.92 24.69
C GLN A 97 6.69 21.08 23.65
N ASN A 98 6.38 19.79 23.57
CA ASN A 98 7.06 18.77 22.76
C ASN A 98 8.49 18.40 23.20
N HIS A 99 8.98 18.95 24.31
CA HIS A 99 10.26 18.56 24.91
C HIS A 99 10.20 17.21 25.62
N THR A 100 11.40 16.68 25.84
CA THR A 100 11.64 15.40 26.48
C THR A 100 12.13 15.57 27.90
N ILE A 101 11.64 14.73 28.83
CA ILE A 101 12.34 14.46 30.09
C ILE A 101 12.92 13.04 30.00
N SER A 102 14.24 12.94 30.04
CA SER A 102 14.95 11.67 30.02
C SER A 102 15.56 11.31 31.37
N GLY A 103 15.62 10.03 31.66
CA GLY A 103 16.41 9.55 32.78
C GLY A 103 15.71 9.53 34.14
N LEU A 104 14.37 9.64 34.19
CA LEU A 104 13.65 9.58 35.47
C LEU A 104 13.74 8.18 36.08
N MET A 105 14.09 8.12 37.38
CA MET A 105 14.27 6.86 38.10
C MET A 105 13.60 6.90 39.48
N ASN A 106 12.81 5.88 39.82
CA ASN A 106 12.31 5.69 41.18
C ASN A 106 12.16 4.19 41.47
N GLU A 107 12.60 3.76 42.65
CA GLU A 107 12.46 2.40 43.14
C GLU A 107 12.05 2.42 44.61
N THR A 108 10.88 1.88 44.91
CA THR A 108 10.38 1.74 46.29
C THR A 108 9.61 0.44 46.47
N GLN A 109 9.72 -0.17 47.65
CA GLN A 109 8.98 -1.38 48.05
C GLN A 109 7.66 -1.06 48.76
N ASP A 110 7.38 0.20 49.05
CA ASP A 110 6.16 0.61 49.73
C ASP A 110 4.95 0.71 48.77
N SER A 111 3.81 1.13 49.31
CA SER A 111 2.58 1.33 48.54
C SER A 111 2.47 2.73 47.91
N SER A 112 3.59 3.42 47.69
CA SER A 112 3.57 4.76 47.07
C SER A 112 3.16 4.68 45.60
N ASP A 113 2.40 5.69 45.16
CA ASP A 113 2.09 5.88 43.76
C ASP A 113 3.27 6.54 43.04
N ILE A 114 3.62 6.03 41.87
CA ILE A 114 4.84 6.43 41.15
C ILE A 114 4.52 6.84 39.72
N GLY A 115 5.03 8.00 39.36
CA GLY A 115 5.14 8.51 38.00
C GLY A 115 5.98 9.79 38.02
N LEU A 116 5.94 10.57 36.93
CA LEU A 116 6.34 11.98 37.04
C LEU A 116 5.52 12.66 38.15
N PHE A 117 4.22 12.38 38.14
CA PHE A 117 3.27 12.70 39.20
C PHE A 117 2.94 11.44 40.00
N ALA A 118 2.93 11.52 41.34
CA ALA A 118 2.32 10.49 42.17
C ALA A 118 0.82 10.47 41.90
N GLU A 119 0.18 11.65 41.94
CA GLU A 119 -1.25 11.80 41.72
C GLU A 119 -1.55 13.09 40.92
N LEU A 120 -2.30 12.94 39.83
CA LEU A 120 -3.00 14.02 39.15
C LEU A 120 -4.41 14.12 39.74
N ARG A 121 -4.83 15.31 40.18
CA ARG A 121 -6.11 15.48 40.88
C ARG A 121 -6.82 16.77 40.48
N GLY A 122 -7.81 16.66 39.60
CA GLY A 122 -8.76 17.73 39.36
C GLY A 122 -9.68 17.99 40.56
N ASN A 123 -10.30 19.17 40.60
CA ASN A 123 -11.22 19.52 41.69
C ASN A 123 -12.60 18.90 41.43
N LEU A 124 -12.98 17.94 42.28
CA LEU A 124 -14.28 17.27 42.28
C LEU A 124 -15.30 17.91 43.24
N SER A 125 -14.92 18.95 43.99
CA SER A 125 -15.48 19.21 45.33
C SER A 125 -16.43 20.40 45.51
N ASP A 126 -16.99 20.99 44.45
CA ASP A 126 -18.13 21.90 44.64
C ASP A 126 -19.13 21.79 43.49
N SER A 127 -20.38 21.44 43.79
CA SER A 127 -21.44 21.25 42.79
C SER A 127 -21.81 22.52 41.99
N ASN A 128 -21.22 23.65 42.38
CA ASN A 128 -21.39 24.96 41.73
C ASN A 128 -20.09 25.51 41.11
N ALA A 129 -18.93 24.85 41.27
CA ALA A 129 -17.68 25.29 40.65
C ALA A 129 -17.48 24.61 39.28
N PRO A 130 -16.92 25.30 38.27
CA PRO A 130 -16.56 24.67 37.02
C PRO A 130 -15.54 23.54 37.27
N GLU A 131 -15.80 22.36 36.71
CA GLU A 131 -14.91 21.20 36.80
C GLU A 131 -13.49 21.60 36.34
N LYS A 132 -12.52 21.51 37.25
CA LYS A 132 -11.11 21.80 36.97
C LYS A 132 -10.36 20.49 36.85
N LYS A 133 -9.81 20.19 35.67
CA LYS A 133 -8.99 19.00 35.44
C LYS A 133 -7.52 19.31 35.61
N ALA A 134 -6.76 18.33 36.13
CA ALA A 134 -5.31 18.34 36.00
C ALA A 134 -4.94 18.01 34.55
N VAL A 135 -4.06 18.79 33.93
CA VAL A 135 -3.70 18.62 32.50
C VAL A 135 -2.22 18.36 32.34
N VAL A 136 -1.87 17.28 31.66
CA VAL A 136 -0.50 17.03 31.18
C VAL A 136 -0.55 16.93 29.66
N LYS A 137 0.24 17.76 28.98
CA LYS A 137 0.23 17.78 27.51
C LYS A 137 1.60 17.94 26.88
N ASN A 138 1.73 17.48 25.64
CA ASN A 138 2.93 17.66 24.81
C ASN A 138 4.23 17.17 25.45
N LEU A 139 4.17 16.13 26.28
CA LEU A 139 5.31 15.65 27.06
C LEU A 139 5.82 14.31 26.54
N ARG A 140 7.14 14.21 26.32
CA ARG A 140 7.81 12.94 26.03
C ARG A 140 8.65 12.51 27.22
N LEU A 141 8.37 11.34 27.77
CA LEU A 141 9.31 10.68 28.68
C LEU A 141 10.21 9.76 27.88
N VAL A 142 11.50 9.67 28.23
CA VAL A 142 12.47 8.80 27.57
C VAL A 142 13.39 8.15 28.61
N GLN A 143 13.80 6.91 28.38
CA GLN A 143 14.60 6.11 29.31
C GLN A 143 14.15 6.22 30.79
N THR A 144 12.86 6.06 31.05
CA THR A 144 12.29 6.09 32.41
C THR A 144 12.38 4.71 33.06
N TYR A 145 12.80 4.65 34.32
CA TYR A 145 12.78 3.44 35.14
C TYR A 145 11.97 3.68 36.41
N PHE A 146 10.75 3.13 36.47
CA PHE A 146 9.93 3.16 37.66
C PHE A 146 9.63 1.75 38.15
N TRP A 147 9.87 1.53 39.43
CA TRP A 147 9.54 0.29 40.12
C TRP A 147 8.86 0.60 41.46
N GLY A 148 7.63 0.14 41.63
CA GLY A 148 6.87 0.33 42.88
C GLY A 148 6.47 -0.98 43.53
N GLY A 149 6.14 -0.90 44.83
CA GLY A 149 5.51 -1.99 45.57
C GLY A 149 4.04 -2.15 45.18
N GLU A 150 3.12 -2.05 46.14
CA GLU A 150 1.70 -2.30 45.92
C GLU A 150 0.89 -1.08 45.43
N GLY A 151 1.52 0.09 45.33
CA GLY A 151 0.90 1.32 44.80
C GLY A 151 0.68 1.27 43.29
N CYS A 152 0.02 2.31 42.75
CA CYS A 152 -0.22 2.46 41.32
C CYS A 152 1.01 3.06 40.65
N VAL A 153 1.52 2.41 39.61
CA VAL A 153 2.72 2.88 38.88
C VAL A 153 2.37 3.20 37.43
N GLY A 154 2.70 4.40 36.98
CA GLY A 154 2.60 4.80 35.59
C GLY A 154 3.72 5.74 35.16
N GLY A 155 3.93 5.87 33.85
CA GLY A 155 4.98 6.76 33.34
C GLY A 155 4.70 8.23 33.64
N ILE A 156 3.50 8.69 33.29
CA ILE A 156 3.07 10.07 33.55
C ILE A 156 2.60 10.20 35.00
N ALA A 157 1.69 9.33 35.43
CA ALA A 157 1.10 9.39 36.76
C ALA A 157 0.96 8.01 37.40
N GLY A 158 1.22 7.91 38.70
CA GLY A 158 0.81 6.74 39.48
C GLY A 158 -0.71 6.63 39.51
N LYS A 159 -1.37 7.71 39.96
CA LYS A 159 -2.83 7.85 40.01
C LYS A 159 -3.30 9.11 39.29
N ALA A 160 -4.48 9.06 38.68
CA ALA A 160 -5.12 10.21 38.06
C ALA A 160 -6.63 10.23 38.32
N GLU A 161 -7.12 11.33 38.88
CA GLU A 161 -8.54 11.60 39.15
C GLU A 161 -8.94 12.94 38.51
N SER A 162 -9.97 12.96 37.65
CA SER A 162 -10.38 14.18 36.91
C SER A 162 -9.20 14.84 36.18
N ALA A 163 -8.63 14.12 35.20
CA ALA A 163 -7.41 14.53 34.51
C ALA A 163 -7.50 14.37 32.98
N GLU A 164 -6.69 15.14 32.26
CA GLU A 164 -6.52 15.03 30.81
C GLU A 164 -5.03 14.87 30.45
N ILE A 165 -4.74 13.81 29.69
CA ILE A 165 -3.44 13.53 29.10
C ILE A 165 -3.56 13.72 27.59
N LEU A 166 -2.79 14.65 27.02
CA LEU A 166 -2.88 15.00 25.61
C LEU A 166 -1.49 14.97 24.95
N ASN A 167 -1.35 14.39 23.76
CA ASN A 167 -0.09 14.40 23.00
C ASN A 167 1.12 14.02 23.87
N SER A 168 0.98 13.00 24.72
CA SER A 168 2.00 12.64 25.70
C SER A 168 2.40 11.19 25.57
N ARG A 169 3.69 10.91 25.78
CA ARG A 169 4.28 9.61 25.43
C ARG A 169 5.12 9.08 26.57
N SER A 170 4.93 7.81 26.90
CA SER A 170 5.82 7.09 27.81
C SER A 170 7.09 6.63 27.09
N SER A 171 8.06 6.20 27.90
CA SER A 171 9.45 6.02 27.53
C SER A 171 9.77 4.99 26.44
N ASN A 172 10.37 5.46 25.35
CA ASN A 172 11.23 4.63 24.50
C ASN A 172 12.35 4.02 25.36
N PHE A 173 12.52 2.70 25.27
CA PHE A 173 13.45 1.93 26.11
C PHE A 173 13.22 2.06 27.62
N GLY A 174 12.01 2.48 28.06
CA GLY A 174 11.69 2.57 29.48
C GLY A 174 11.19 1.27 30.08
N THR A 175 11.21 1.21 31.40
CA THR A 175 10.67 0.11 32.21
C THR A 175 9.78 0.68 33.30
N ILE A 176 8.52 0.28 33.30
CA ILE A 176 7.52 0.69 34.28
C ILE A 176 6.99 -0.59 34.92
N ASN A 177 7.26 -0.78 36.20
CA ASN A 177 6.99 -2.03 36.90
C ASN A 177 6.33 -1.76 38.26
N SER A 178 5.48 -2.68 38.69
CA SER A 178 4.97 -2.68 40.07
C SER A 178 4.76 -4.11 40.59
N GLN A 179 4.49 -4.25 41.88
CA GLN A 179 4.01 -5.51 42.42
C GLN A 179 2.51 -5.74 42.18
N LYS A 180 1.72 -4.73 41.81
CA LYS A 180 0.25 -4.87 41.73
C LYS A 180 -0.40 -4.22 40.52
N ILE A 181 -0.35 -2.90 40.37
CA ILE A 181 -1.03 -2.18 39.29
C ILE A 181 -0.04 -1.33 38.52
N THR A 182 0.08 -1.59 37.22
CA THR A 182 0.98 -0.85 36.33
C THR A 182 0.28 -0.45 35.05
N GLY A 183 0.41 0.82 34.65
CA GLY A 183 0.03 1.28 33.32
C GLY A 183 1.18 2.00 32.63
N GLY A 184 1.24 1.95 31.31
CA GLY A 184 2.31 2.65 30.58
C GLY A 184 2.28 4.17 30.74
N LEU A 185 1.09 4.77 30.81
CA LEU A 185 0.88 6.19 31.09
C LEU A 185 0.41 6.43 32.52
N ILE A 186 -0.64 5.72 32.94
CA ILE A 186 -1.31 5.92 34.24
C ILE A 186 -1.47 4.58 34.94
N GLY A 187 -1.03 4.47 36.19
CA GLY A 187 -1.29 3.27 37.00
C GLY A 187 -2.78 3.07 37.27
N CYS A 188 -3.41 4.02 37.97
CA CYS A 188 -4.82 4.01 38.35
C CYS A 188 -5.56 5.27 37.88
N ALA A 189 -6.70 5.10 37.21
CA ALA A 189 -7.49 6.18 36.62
C ALA A 189 -8.92 6.24 37.16
N SER A 190 -9.45 7.47 37.33
CA SER A 190 -10.87 7.76 37.51
C SER A 190 -11.22 9.09 36.84
N ASP A 191 -12.19 9.08 35.92
CA ASP A 191 -12.65 10.28 35.21
C ASP A 191 -11.53 10.96 34.41
N VAL A 192 -10.84 10.15 33.60
CA VAL A 192 -9.65 10.53 32.83
C VAL A 192 -9.93 10.52 31.33
N LYS A 193 -9.38 11.50 30.63
CA LYS A 193 -9.30 11.52 29.17
C LYS A 193 -7.85 11.40 28.72
N ILE A 194 -7.58 10.46 27.82
CA ILE A 194 -6.29 10.27 27.16
C ILE A 194 -6.52 10.49 25.67
N SER A 195 -5.77 11.39 25.06
CA SER A 195 -5.87 11.69 23.64
C SER A 195 -4.50 11.86 23.01
N GLU A 196 -4.33 11.36 21.78
CA GLU A 196 -3.09 11.55 21.00
C GLU A 196 -1.84 11.05 21.74
N SER A 197 -1.98 10.02 22.58
CA SER A 197 -0.93 9.64 23.52
C SER A 197 -0.46 8.21 23.29
N SER A 198 0.74 7.87 23.72
CA SER A 198 1.30 6.55 23.47
C SER A 198 2.14 5.97 24.60
N ASN A 199 2.15 4.65 24.70
CA ASN A 199 3.11 3.93 25.54
C ASN A 199 4.15 3.22 24.68
N HIS A 200 5.42 3.46 24.97
CA HIS A 200 6.55 2.77 24.33
C HIS A 200 7.40 1.98 25.35
N ALA A 201 7.08 2.09 26.65
CA ALA A 201 7.82 1.43 27.72
C ALA A 201 7.41 -0.04 27.85
N TYR A 202 8.34 -0.86 28.33
CA TYR A 202 8.00 -2.17 28.86
C TYR A 202 7.21 -1.99 30.16
N VAL A 203 6.02 -2.58 30.21
CA VAL A 203 5.10 -2.49 31.35
C VAL A 203 4.97 -3.86 31.97
N SER A 204 5.20 -3.98 33.29
CA SER A 204 4.89 -5.24 33.97
C SER A 204 4.42 -5.17 35.40
N THR A 205 3.74 -6.23 35.83
CA THR A 205 3.46 -6.52 37.24
C THR A 205 4.11 -7.81 37.67
N SER A 206 4.72 -7.86 38.86
CA SER A 206 5.31 -9.07 39.46
C SER A 206 4.46 -9.71 40.56
N SER A 207 3.16 -9.41 40.61
CA SER A 207 2.26 -9.88 41.68
C SER A 207 2.12 -11.39 41.72
N ARG A 208 2.01 -11.94 42.93
CA ARG A 208 1.48 -13.29 43.15
C ARG A 208 -0.05 -13.31 43.23
N ASP A 209 -0.70 -12.16 43.42
CA ASP A 209 -2.17 -12.05 43.35
C ASP A 209 -2.59 -12.06 41.89
N THR A 210 -3.05 -13.21 41.43
CA THR A 210 -3.42 -13.44 40.02
C THR A 210 -4.75 -12.81 39.64
N VAL A 211 -5.52 -12.28 40.60
CA VAL A 211 -6.89 -11.78 40.38
C VAL A 211 -6.95 -10.26 40.41
N ASN A 212 -6.21 -9.62 41.32
CA ASN A 212 -6.29 -8.17 41.55
C ASN A 212 -5.06 -7.39 41.07
N SER A 213 -4.15 -8.03 40.33
CA SER A 213 -3.04 -7.34 39.67
C SER A 213 -3.33 -7.13 38.19
N ALA A 214 -3.08 -5.91 37.72
CA ALA A 214 -3.44 -5.48 36.38
C ALA A 214 -2.30 -4.72 35.72
N SER A 215 -1.99 -5.09 34.48
CA SER A 215 -1.04 -4.40 33.61
C SER A 215 -1.75 -3.91 32.34
N GLY A 216 -1.72 -2.60 32.10
CA GLY A 216 -2.26 -2.00 30.88
C GLY A 216 -1.19 -1.29 30.08
N GLY A 217 -1.22 -1.42 28.75
CA GLY A 217 -0.29 -0.68 27.91
C GLY A 217 -0.45 0.83 28.08
N LEU A 218 -1.65 1.35 28.31
CA LEU A 218 -1.89 2.76 28.64
C LEU A 218 -2.28 2.96 30.11
N VAL A 219 -3.30 2.22 30.58
CA VAL A 219 -3.86 2.37 31.93
C VAL A 219 -3.91 1.02 32.66
N GLY A 220 -3.33 0.94 33.86
CA GLY A 220 -3.33 -0.30 34.64
C GLY A 220 -4.73 -0.68 35.15
N PHE A 221 -5.34 0.22 35.91
CA PHE A 221 -6.67 0.04 36.51
C PHE A 221 -7.54 1.28 36.32
N ASN A 222 -8.83 1.09 36.01
CA ASN A 222 -9.83 2.15 35.93
C ASN A 222 -11.02 1.90 36.86
N SER A 223 -11.35 2.89 37.71
CA SER A 223 -12.51 2.87 38.60
C SER A 223 -13.65 3.81 38.19
N GLY A 224 -13.39 4.78 37.31
CA GLY A 224 -14.35 5.82 36.90
C GLY A 224 -14.62 5.82 35.40
N SER A 225 -14.94 6.99 34.83
CA SER A 225 -15.01 7.15 33.38
C SER A 225 -13.61 7.23 32.78
N LEU A 226 -13.32 6.47 31.72
CA LEU A 226 -12.05 6.55 30.99
C LEU A 226 -12.31 6.64 29.49
N SER A 227 -11.79 7.69 28.87
CA SER A 227 -11.79 7.85 27.42
C SER A 227 -10.36 7.80 26.86
N ILE A 228 -10.13 6.96 25.86
CA ILE A 228 -8.86 6.82 25.14
C ILE A 228 -9.14 7.05 23.66
N VAL A 229 -8.54 8.09 23.07
CA VAL A 229 -8.78 8.50 21.69
C VAL A 229 -7.46 8.71 20.95
N ASN A 230 -7.35 8.29 19.68
CA ASN A 230 -6.17 8.52 18.84
C ASN A 230 -4.85 8.11 19.52
N SER A 231 -4.84 6.96 20.19
CA SER A 231 -3.73 6.58 21.08
C SER A 231 -3.23 5.17 20.76
N TYR A 232 -1.97 4.87 21.06
CA TYR A 232 -1.43 3.54 20.81
C TYR A 232 -0.49 3.02 21.89
N ASN A 233 -0.40 1.71 21.97
CA ASN A 233 0.64 1.03 22.72
C ASN A 233 1.63 0.36 21.76
N SER A 234 2.90 0.68 21.84
CA SER A 234 4.02 -0.03 21.21
C SER A 234 5.01 -0.62 22.21
N GLY A 235 4.71 -0.54 23.51
CA GLY A 235 5.44 -1.22 24.56
C GLY A 235 4.95 -2.65 24.80
N SER A 236 5.83 -3.56 25.19
CA SER A 236 5.40 -4.91 25.61
C SER A 236 4.78 -4.84 27.01
N VAL A 237 3.67 -5.55 27.20
CA VAL A 237 2.91 -5.54 28.46
C VAL A 237 2.86 -6.96 29.03
N ARG A 238 3.23 -7.13 30.31
CA ARG A 238 3.23 -8.42 30.99
C ARG A 238 2.61 -8.38 32.38
N GLY A 239 1.89 -9.42 32.77
CA GLY A 239 1.31 -9.49 34.11
C GLY A 239 0.35 -10.66 34.26
N ASN A 240 -0.49 -10.60 35.28
CA ASN A 240 -1.55 -11.59 35.48
C ASN A 240 -2.80 -11.20 34.67
N VAL A 241 -3.45 -10.07 34.99
CA VAL A 241 -4.51 -9.49 34.16
C VAL A 241 -3.88 -8.45 33.24
N VAL A 242 -3.96 -8.64 31.92
CA VAL A 242 -3.24 -7.81 30.96
C VAL A 242 -4.13 -7.33 29.82
N GLY A 243 -4.02 -6.05 29.46
CA GLY A 243 -4.61 -5.51 28.24
C GLY A 243 -3.68 -4.53 27.52
N GLY A 244 -3.71 -4.54 26.19
CA GLY A 244 -2.91 -3.66 25.35
C GLY A 244 -3.18 -2.17 25.58
N PHE A 245 -4.43 -1.80 25.94
CA PHE A 245 -4.78 -0.45 26.37
C PHE A 245 -5.02 -0.39 27.88
N VAL A 246 -5.96 -1.20 28.38
CA VAL A 246 -6.40 -1.15 29.78
C VAL A 246 -6.27 -2.52 30.42
N GLY A 247 -5.59 -2.59 31.57
CA GLY A 247 -5.43 -3.84 32.33
C GLY A 247 -6.75 -4.30 32.95
N SER A 248 -7.38 -3.46 33.78
CA SER A 248 -8.66 -3.77 34.41
C SER A 248 -9.54 -2.53 34.53
N SER A 249 -10.83 -2.64 34.25
CA SER A 249 -11.81 -1.57 34.43
C SER A 249 -13.06 -2.08 35.12
N VAL A 250 -13.54 -1.32 36.11
CA VAL A 250 -14.87 -1.49 36.70
C VAL A 250 -15.81 -0.32 36.38
N GLY A 251 -15.28 0.77 35.83
CA GLY A 251 -16.04 1.92 35.37
C GLY A 251 -16.25 1.95 33.85
N LYS A 252 -16.78 3.07 33.36
CA LYS A 252 -17.09 3.31 31.94
C LYS A 252 -15.82 3.38 31.10
N LEU A 253 -15.81 2.67 29.97
CA LEU A 253 -14.71 2.66 29.02
C LEU A 253 -15.19 3.16 27.65
N ASN A 254 -14.47 4.13 27.09
CA ASN A 254 -14.64 4.62 25.72
C ASN A 254 -13.29 4.61 25.00
N ILE A 255 -13.05 3.65 24.11
CA ILE A 255 -11.80 3.55 23.35
C ILE A 255 -12.08 3.70 21.87
N VAL A 256 -11.55 4.76 21.26
CA VAL A 256 -11.86 5.11 19.87
C VAL A 256 -10.57 5.38 19.12
N ASN A 257 -10.46 4.78 17.93
CA ASN A 257 -9.38 5.05 16.98
C ASN A 257 -7.99 4.80 17.60
N ALA A 258 -7.72 3.56 18.03
CA ALA A 258 -6.54 3.19 18.80
C ALA A 258 -5.90 1.89 18.31
N ILE A 259 -4.60 1.69 18.56
CA ILE A 259 -3.90 0.46 18.15
C ILE A 259 -2.89 -0.07 19.18
N ASN A 260 -2.88 -1.38 19.39
CA ASN A 260 -1.84 -2.07 20.14
C ASN A 260 -0.85 -2.79 19.20
N LEU A 261 0.38 -2.32 19.10
CA LEU A 261 1.41 -2.79 18.16
C LEU A 261 2.32 -3.91 18.70
N TYR A 262 2.33 -4.17 20.01
CA TYR A 262 3.28 -5.11 20.61
C TYR A 262 2.61 -6.19 21.45
N ALA A 263 3.38 -7.27 21.64
CA ALA A 263 2.94 -8.47 22.34
C ALA A 263 2.51 -8.17 23.79
N VAL A 264 1.32 -8.68 24.09
CA VAL A 264 0.71 -8.74 25.42
C VAL A 264 0.87 -10.18 25.92
N SER A 265 1.48 -10.38 27.09
CA SER A 265 1.70 -11.74 27.64
C SER A 265 1.20 -11.83 29.08
N GLY A 266 0.13 -12.61 29.27
CA GLY A 266 -0.36 -13.04 30.58
C GLY A 266 0.36 -14.30 31.07
N THR A 267 0.51 -14.46 32.38
CA THR A 267 1.19 -15.60 33.02
C THR A 267 0.35 -16.86 33.20
N PHE A 268 -1.00 -16.78 33.11
CA PHE A 268 -1.85 -17.89 33.61
C PHE A 268 -2.84 -18.56 32.67
N GLU A 269 -3.18 -18.03 31.50
CA GLU A 269 -3.88 -18.82 30.47
C GLU A 269 -3.51 -18.31 29.09
N SER A 270 -3.36 -19.22 28.12
CA SER A 270 -3.25 -18.94 26.70
C SER A 270 -4.49 -18.18 26.25
N THR A 271 -4.49 -16.86 26.41
CA THR A 271 -5.57 -15.99 25.99
C THR A 271 -5.09 -15.13 24.83
N PRO A 272 -5.89 -14.99 23.76
CA PRO A 272 -5.52 -14.23 22.57
C PRO A 272 -5.20 -12.78 22.93
N ILE A 273 -4.32 -12.14 22.17
CA ILE A 273 -3.80 -10.78 22.38
C ILE A 273 -4.98 -9.82 22.66
N ARG A 274 -5.20 -9.45 23.93
CA ARG A 274 -6.33 -8.61 24.34
C ARG A 274 -5.93 -7.15 24.35
N ILE A 275 -6.71 -6.29 23.69
CA ILE A 275 -6.62 -4.83 23.90
C ILE A 275 -7.17 -4.39 25.28
N LEU A 276 -7.95 -5.25 25.94
CA LEU A 276 -8.54 -5.03 27.27
C LEU A 276 -8.36 -6.30 28.13
N GLY A 277 -7.91 -6.15 29.39
CA GLY A 277 -7.83 -7.29 30.32
C GLY A 277 -9.20 -7.64 30.93
N LYS A 278 -9.52 -7.09 32.11
CA LYS A 278 -10.85 -7.24 32.75
C LYS A 278 -11.69 -5.98 32.52
N TYR A 279 -12.96 -6.12 32.18
CA TYR A 279 -13.86 -4.98 31.95
C TYR A 279 -15.32 -5.37 32.16
N ASN A 280 -16.19 -4.37 32.27
CA ASN A 280 -17.64 -4.54 32.23
C ASN A 280 -18.14 -4.25 30.80
N GLU A 281 -18.62 -5.28 30.11
CA GLU A 281 -19.09 -5.16 28.72
C GLU A 281 -20.23 -4.15 28.55
N ALA A 282 -21.16 -4.07 29.50
CA ALA A 282 -22.30 -3.15 29.42
C ALA A 282 -21.91 -1.65 29.51
N GLU A 283 -20.70 -1.37 30.01
CA GLU A 283 -20.17 -0.01 30.21
C GLU A 283 -18.98 0.27 29.27
N THR A 284 -18.76 -0.58 28.26
CA THR A 284 -17.60 -0.51 27.36
C THR A 284 -18.03 -0.21 25.92
N TYR A 285 -17.50 0.87 25.37
CA TYR A 285 -17.59 1.23 23.96
C TYR A 285 -16.21 1.19 23.32
N VAL A 286 -16.07 0.45 22.22
CA VAL A 286 -14.85 0.38 21.42
C VAL A 286 -15.19 0.57 19.96
N ASP A 287 -14.51 1.50 19.28
CA ASP A 287 -14.69 1.74 17.85
C ASP A 287 -13.33 1.99 17.15
N ASN A 288 -13.21 1.53 15.91
CA ASN A 288 -12.01 1.65 15.08
C ASN A 288 -10.69 1.29 15.78
N CYS A 289 -10.67 0.19 16.53
CA CYS A 289 -9.49 -0.28 17.24
C CYS A 289 -8.80 -1.44 16.54
N PHE A 290 -7.47 -1.50 16.67
CA PHE A 290 -6.65 -2.50 16.01
C PHE A 290 -5.64 -3.16 16.97
N TYR A 291 -5.17 -4.35 16.62
CA TYR A 291 -4.05 -5.00 17.29
C TYR A 291 -3.11 -5.67 16.30
N TYR A 292 -1.82 -5.58 16.55
CA TYR A 292 -0.80 -6.31 15.81
C TYR A 292 -0.77 -7.78 16.25
N GLY A 293 -0.75 -8.69 15.28
CA GLY A 293 -0.61 -10.12 15.54
C GLY A 293 -0.59 -10.94 14.26
N ASP A 294 -0.39 -12.24 14.46
CA ASP A 294 -0.33 -13.26 13.42
C ASP A 294 -1.72 -13.91 13.33
N HIS A 295 -2.17 -14.29 12.12
CA HIS A 295 -3.51 -14.86 11.82
C HIS A 295 -3.88 -16.14 12.62
N GLU A 296 -2.99 -16.65 13.46
CA GLU A 296 -3.19 -17.82 14.32
C GLU A 296 -3.95 -17.53 15.62
N HIS A 297 -4.17 -16.26 15.97
CA HIS A 297 -4.87 -15.87 17.21
C HIS A 297 -6.35 -15.59 16.93
N GLU A 298 -7.23 -16.15 17.78
CA GLU A 298 -8.67 -15.94 17.70
C GLU A 298 -9.03 -14.45 17.59
N ALA A 299 -10.01 -14.14 16.75
CA ALA A 299 -10.50 -12.80 16.53
C ALA A 299 -10.89 -12.15 17.88
N ASN A 300 -10.27 -11.01 18.19
CA ASN A 300 -10.71 -10.18 19.31
C ASN A 300 -12.04 -9.50 18.94
N SER A 301 -13.07 -9.60 19.77
CA SER A 301 -14.39 -9.01 19.49
C SER A 301 -14.39 -7.48 19.41
N PHE A 302 -13.36 -6.80 19.93
CA PHE A 302 -13.31 -5.34 20.02
C PHE A 302 -12.30 -4.67 19.09
N ALA A 303 -11.40 -5.42 18.45
CA ALA A 303 -10.37 -4.83 17.60
C ALA A 303 -10.09 -5.69 16.37
N ALA A 304 -9.80 -5.04 15.25
CA ALA A 304 -9.41 -5.70 14.02
C ALA A 304 -7.92 -6.05 14.00
N LEU A 305 -7.57 -7.16 13.37
CA LEU A 305 -6.19 -7.57 13.17
C LEU A 305 -5.49 -6.61 12.20
N ALA A 306 -4.31 -6.13 12.62
CA ALA A 306 -3.35 -5.39 11.82
C ALA A 306 -2.12 -6.29 11.60
N ASP A 307 -2.11 -7.08 10.52
CA ASP A 307 -0.93 -7.89 10.18
C ASP A 307 0.24 -7.02 9.68
N GLU A 308 1.42 -7.63 9.58
CA GLU A 308 2.66 -6.93 9.21
C GLU A 308 2.56 -6.24 7.83
N ASP A 309 1.87 -6.87 6.89
CA ASP A 309 1.69 -6.34 5.54
C ASP A 309 0.81 -5.10 5.53
N ASN A 310 -0.34 -5.14 6.21
CA ASN A 310 -1.28 -4.03 6.31
C ASN A 310 -0.75 -2.87 7.18
N LEU A 311 0.15 -3.15 8.11
CA LEU A 311 0.91 -2.11 8.78
C LEU A 311 1.88 -1.45 7.79
N LYS A 312 2.80 -2.21 7.17
CA LYS A 312 3.85 -1.61 6.33
C LYS A 312 3.34 -0.84 5.12
N ASN A 313 2.23 -1.26 4.52
CA ASN A 313 1.72 -0.68 3.27
C ASN A 313 0.81 0.55 3.46
N GLY A 314 0.64 1.05 4.69
CA GLY A 314 -0.17 2.25 4.96
C GLY A 314 -1.65 1.99 5.22
N VAL A 315 -2.16 0.76 5.09
CA VAL A 315 -3.59 0.45 5.22
C VAL A 315 -4.12 0.82 6.60
N ILE A 316 -3.46 0.35 7.66
CA ILE A 316 -3.91 0.58 9.03
C ILE A 316 -3.79 2.06 9.39
N ALA A 317 -2.70 2.73 8.99
CA ALA A 317 -2.55 4.17 9.17
C ALA A 317 -3.69 4.95 8.50
N MET A 318 -4.10 4.56 7.28
CA MET A 318 -5.22 5.21 6.59
C MET A 318 -6.58 4.95 7.23
N LEU A 319 -6.83 3.75 7.77
CA LEU A 319 -8.06 3.46 8.51
C LEU A 319 -8.16 4.29 9.79
N LEU A 320 -7.04 4.45 10.51
CA LEU A 320 -6.97 5.30 11.69
C LEU A 320 -7.09 6.79 11.33
N ARG A 321 -6.38 7.22 10.28
CA ARG A 321 -6.35 8.60 9.80
C ARG A 321 -7.68 9.08 9.25
N GLY A 322 -8.38 8.23 8.50
CA GLY A 322 -9.65 8.54 7.86
C GLY A 322 -10.86 8.49 8.81
N TYR A 323 -10.66 8.18 10.09
CA TYR A 323 -11.74 8.15 11.07
C TYR A 323 -12.22 9.58 11.36
N ASN A 324 -13.49 9.84 11.09
CA ASN A 324 -14.14 11.12 11.35
C ASN A 324 -15.60 10.87 11.75
N LYS A 325 -15.81 10.55 13.02
CA LYS A 325 -17.11 10.18 13.59
C LYS A 325 -17.18 10.62 15.05
N ASP A 326 -18.37 11.03 15.50
CA ASP A 326 -18.66 11.41 16.89
C ASP A 326 -17.69 12.44 17.50
N GLY A 327 -17.18 13.36 16.68
CA GLY A 327 -16.26 14.43 17.10
C GLY A 327 -14.79 14.00 17.24
N VAL A 328 -14.45 12.76 16.87
CA VAL A 328 -13.07 12.28 16.80
C VAL A 328 -12.53 12.49 15.39
N ASP A 329 -11.45 13.26 15.28
CA ASP A 329 -10.69 13.44 14.04
C ASP A 329 -9.41 12.59 14.07
N GLY A 330 -9.31 11.64 13.15
CA GLY A 330 -8.15 10.77 12.98
C GLY A 330 -6.95 11.42 12.28
N SER A 331 -7.06 12.66 11.79
CA SER A 331 -6.03 13.32 10.96
C SER A 331 -4.63 13.40 11.59
N VAL A 332 -4.50 13.17 12.90
CA VAL A 332 -3.25 13.06 13.65
C VAL A 332 -2.44 11.80 13.33
N TRP A 333 -3.05 10.74 12.81
CA TRP A 333 -2.36 9.50 12.48
C TRP A 333 -1.49 9.66 11.23
N GLY A 334 -0.25 9.19 11.34
CA GLY A 334 0.78 9.20 10.32
C GLY A 334 1.61 7.92 10.32
N GLN A 335 2.44 7.77 9.29
CA GLN A 335 3.30 6.61 9.10
C GLN A 335 4.40 6.88 8.07
N HIS A 336 5.56 6.26 8.29
CA HIS A 336 6.58 6.02 7.27
C HIS A 336 6.24 4.73 6.50
N ILE A 337 5.73 4.86 5.27
CA ILE A 337 5.32 3.75 4.41
C ILE A 337 6.52 2.88 4.10
N GLY A 338 6.32 1.57 4.21
CA GLY A 338 7.38 0.57 4.13
C GLY A 338 8.00 0.20 5.47
N ALA A 339 7.75 0.99 6.52
CA ALA A 339 8.13 0.69 7.89
C ALA A 339 6.94 0.17 8.70
N SER A 340 7.19 -0.66 9.72
CA SER A 340 6.15 -1.24 10.58
C SER A 340 5.67 -0.28 11.69
N GLY A 341 6.18 0.95 11.75
CA GLY A 341 5.86 1.92 12.82
C GLY A 341 4.76 2.91 12.44
N LEU A 342 3.79 3.09 13.35
CA LEU A 342 2.80 4.17 13.29
C LEU A 342 3.25 5.34 14.18
N GLU A 343 2.79 6.53 13.83
CA GLU A 343 3.07 7.73 14.61
C GLU A 343 1.89 8.71 14.61
N LEU A 344 1.94 9.67 15.53
CA LEU A 344 0.97 10.76 15.65
C LEU A 344 1.58 12.05 15.10
N SER A 345 1.98 12.04 13.82
CA SER A 345 2.60 13.16 13.11
C SER A 345 1.64 13.89 12.17
N GLY A 346 0.49 13.27 11.88
CA GLY A 346 -0.45 13.70 10.86
C GLY A 346 0.10 13.62 9.42
N LYS A 347 1.21 12.89 9.19
CA LYS A 347 1.87 12.78 7.88
C LYS A 347 2.04 11.34 7.47
N MET A 348 1.76 11.08 6.19
CA MET A 348 2.15 9.84 5.52
C MET A 348 3.42 10.13 4.72
N LEU A 349 4.48 9.40 5.00
CA LEU A 349 5.83 9.65 4.50
C LEU A 349 6.35 8.44 3.73
N VAL A 350 7.09 8.65 2.65
CA VAL A 350 7.87 7.59 1.99
C VAL A 350 9.33 7.95 2.14
N GLU A 351 10.05 7.21 2.96
CA GLU A 351 11.47 7.47 3.20
C GLU A 351 12.35 6.96 2.07
N TYR A 352 13.41 7.71 1.78
CA TYR A 352 14.48 7.28 0.89
C TYR A 352 15.83 7.76 1.42
N HIS A 353 16.85 6.93 1.24
CA HIS A 353 18.19 7.20 1.69
C HIS A 353 18.89 8.18 0.76
N ILE A 354 19.34 9.34 1.26
CA ILE A 354 20.23 10.24 0.52
C ILE A 354 21.63 9.63 0.46
N ASP A 355 22.05 8.97 1.53
CA ASP A 355 23.25 8.15 1.61
C ASP A 355 23.07 7.06 2.69
N MET A 356 24.17 6.44 3.15
CA MET A 356 24.12 5.38 4.17
C MET A 356 23.62 5.86 5.54
N TYR A 357 23.76 7.14 5.86
CA TYR A 357 23.49 7.73 7.18
C TYR A 357 22.37 8.76 7.17
N ASP A 358 22.06 9.34 6.01
CA ASP A 358 21.05 10.39 5.85
C ASP A 358 19.85 9.92 5.01
N PHE A 359 18.68 10.44 5.36
CA PHE A 359 17.40 10.09 4.75
C PHE A 359 16.54 11.33 4.56
N ASP A 360 15.70 11.27 3.54
CA ASP A 360 14.68 12.27 3.26
C ASP A 360 13.34 11.57 3.03
N SER A 361 12.26 12.34 2.96
CA SER A 361 10.91 11.78 2.88
C SER A 361 10.01 12.54 1.92
N LEU A 362 9.27 11.77 1.10
CA LEU A 362 8.18 12.29 0.31
C LEU A 362 6.92 12.36 1.19
N VAL A 363 6.30 13.54 1.30
CA VAL A 363 5.01 13.70 1.97
C VAL A 363 3.89 13.30 1.01
N VAL A 364 3.20 12.22 1.32
CA VAL A 364 2.11 11.66 0.51
C VAL A 364 0.88 12.58 0.54
N LYS A 365 0.20 12.70 -0.60
CA LYS A 365 -1.03 13.49 -0.74
C LYS A 365 -2.19 12.62 -1.16
N THR A 366 -3.36 12.84 -0.55
CA THR A 366 -4.60 12.19 -0.99
C THR A 366 -5.04 12.80 -2.32
N PRO A 367 -5.13 12.03 -3.42
CA PRO A 367 -5.68 12.52 -4.68
C PRO A 367 -7.14 12.93 -4.54
N ALA A 368 -7.58 13.90 -5.34
CA ALA A 368 -8.98 14.33 -5.33
C ALA A 368 -9.89 13.26 -5.92
N LEU A 369 -11.03 12.98 -5.27
CA LEU A 369 -12.06 12.09 -5.79
C LEU A 369 -13.03 12.88 -6.67
N VAL A 370 -13.08 12.57 -7.97
CA VAL A 370 -13.99 13.20 -8.94
C VAL A 370 -14.75 12.10 -9.66
N ASP A 371 -16.08 12.16 -9.63
CA ASP A 371 -16.97 11.16 -10.24
C ASP A 371 -16.60 9.72 -9.84
N ASP A 372 -16.40 9.50 -8.53
CA ASP A 372 -15.98 8.23 -7.92
C ASP A 372 -14.63 7.67 -8.43
N CYS A 373 -13.79 8.52 -9.03
CA CYS A 373 -12.45 8.16 -9.49
C CYS A 373 -11.38 9.14 -9.02
N TYR A 374 -10.30 8.61 -8.42
CA TYR A 374 -9.21 9.43 -7.91
C TYR A 374 -8.37 10.01 -9.04
N GLN A 375 -8.23 11.34 -9.06
CA GLN A 375 -7.44 12.08 -10.03
C GLN A 375 -6.00 12.22 -9.54
N ILE A 376 -5.05 11.71 -10.33
CA ILE A 376 -3.63 11.59 -9.96
C ILE A 376 -2.82 12.46 -10.91
N GLY A 377 -2.20 13.52 -10.40
CA GLY A 377 -1.44 14.49 -11.20
C GLY A 377 -0.04 14.77 -10.67
N SER A 378 0.38 14.11 -9.59
CA SER A 378 1.73 14.24 -9.02
C SER A 378 2.24 12.94 -8.42
N THR A 379 3.56 12.90 -8.14
CA THR A 379 4.20 11.79 -7.44
C THR A 379 3.57 11.55 -6.07
N GLU A 380 3.37 12.59 -5.26
CA GLU A 380 2.75 12.47 -3.94
C GLU A 380 1.35 11.87 -4.00
N GLU A 381 0.57 12.21 -5.02
CA GLU A 381 -0.78 11.69 -5.27
C GLU A 381 -0.76 10.24 -5.77
N LEU A 382 0.25 9.83 -6.55
CA LEU A 382 0.42 8.43 -6.98
C LEU A 382 0.66 7.51 -5.77
N TYR A 383 1.55 7.92 -4.86
CA TYR A 383 1.75 7.20 -3.61
C TYR A 383 0.50 7.24 -2.72
N GLY A 384 -0.24 8.35 -2.71
CA GLY A 384 -1.51 8.44 -1.98
C GLY A 384 -2.56 7.48 -2.53
N PHE A 385 -2.69 7.40 -3.86
CA PHE A 385 -3.56 6.43 -4.51
C PHE A 385 -3.15 4.99 -4.16
N ALA A 386 -1.86 4.69 -4.09
CA ALA A 386 -1.40 3.34 -3.76
C ALA A 386 -1.87 2.89 -2.37
N VAL A 387 -1.78 3.77 -1.36
CA VAL A 387 -2.27 3.46 -0.01
C VAL A 387 -3.79 3.31 0.01
N ILE A 388 -4.51 4.20 -0.68
CA ILE A 388 -5.97 4.11 -0.81
C ILE A 388 -6.38 2.79 -1.47
N ALA A 389 -5.73 2.42 -2.58
CA ALA A 389 -6.02 1.19 -3.29
C ALA A 389 -5.81 -0.04 -2.41
N ASN A 390 -4.71 -0.08 -1.65
CA ASN A 390 -4.45 -1.15 -0.68
C ASN A 390 -5.52 -1.23 0.41
N MET A 391 -6.01 -0.07 0.91
CA MET A 391 -7.10 -0.04 1.90
C MET A 391 -8.42 -0.55 1.31
N TYR A 392 -8.71 -0.23 0.05
CA TYR A 392 -9.88 -0.74 -0.67
C TYR A 392 -9.79 -2.26 -0.89
N SER A 393 -8.59 -2.77 -1.22
CA SER A 393 -8.32 -4.22 -1.28
C SER A 393 -8.59 -4.90 0.06
N TYR A 394 -8.14 -4.31 1.18
CA TYR A 394 -8.44 -4.80 2.54
C TYR A 394 -9.95 -4.87 2.81
N LYS A 395 -10.70 -3.85 2.37
CA LYS A 395 -12.17 -3.81 2.47
C LYS A 395 -12.88 -4.66 1.41
N LYS A 396 -12.14 -5.25 0.46
CA LYS A 396 -12.65 -6.02 -0.69
C LYS A 396 -13.60 -5.21 -1.58
N VAL A 397 -13.34 -3.91 -1.74
CA VAL A 397 -14.13 -2.98 -2.56
C VAL A 397 -13.30 -2.52 -3.76
N PRO A 398 -13.89 -2.40 -4.97
CA PRO A 398 -13.17 -1.89 -6.13
C PRO A 398 -12.81 -0.40 -5.99
N VAL A 399 -11.69 0.01 -6.59
CA VAL A 399 -11.21 1.41 -6.60
C VAL A 399 -10.93 1.91 -8.02
N CYS A 400 -11.17 3.19 -8.29
CA CYS A 400 -10.87 3.83 -9.57
C CYS A 400 -9.76 4.87 -9.42
N GLY A 401 -8.72 4.77 -10.27
CA GLY A 401 -7.67 5.78 -10.41
C GLY A 401 -7.56 6.26 -11.86
N LYS A 402 -7.30 7.56 -12.03
CA LYS A 402 -7.11 8.17 -13.35
C LYS A 402 -5.95 9.16 -13.32
N LEU A 403 -5.02 9.03 -14.25
CA LEU A 403 -3.97 10.03 -14.41
C LEU A 403 -4.52 11.29 -15.08
N THR A 404 -3.99 12.44 -14.65
CA THR A 404 -4.29 13.76 -15.21
C THR A 404 -3.07 14.40 -15.87
N LYS A 405 -1.88 13.84 -15.64
CA LYS A 405 -0.57 14.27 -16.15
C LYS A 405 0.39 13.09 -16.17
N ASP A 406 1.48 13.26 -16.90
CA ASP A 406 2.63 12.38 -16.78
C ASP A 406 3.26 12.54 -15.39
N ILE A 407 3.68 11.43 -14.79
CA ILE A 407 4.25 11.39 -13.44
C ILE A 407 5.70 10.92 -13.54
N VAL A 408 6.62 11.73 -13.05
CA VAL A 408 8.04 11.39 -12.96
C VAL A 408 8.40 11.25 -11.49
N VAL A 409 8.58 10.00 -11.02
CA VAL A 409 8.90 9.71 -9.62
C VAL A 409 10.39 9.95 -9.36
N ASN A 410 11.23 9.35 -10.19
CA ASN A 410 12.69 9.57 -10.23
C ASN A 410 13.10 9.89 -11.66
N LYS A 411 14.26 10.52 -11.85
CA LYS A 411 14.79 10.85 -13.18
C LYS A 411 16.00 9.99 -13.52
N ASP A 412 16.15 9.69 -14.80
CA ASP A 412 17.33 9.04 -15.39
C ASP A 412 17.67 7.72 -14.70
N ILE A 413 16.65 6.89 -14.42
CA ILE A 413 16.83 5.62 -13.69
C ILE A 413 17.58 4.61 -14.55
N LEU A 414 17.35 4.60 -15.87
CA LEU A 414 17.97 3.66 -16.79
C LEU A 414 19.02 4.32 -17.68
N LYS A 415 20.13 3.60 -17.88
CA LYS A 415 21.15 3.87 -18.89
C LYS A 415 21.46 2.57 -19.61
N ASN A 416 21.24 2.54 -20.92
CA ASN A 416 21.36 1.33 -21.75
C ASN A 416 20.54 0.15 -21.16
N ASP A 417 19.29 0.41 -20.78
CA ASP A 417 18.35 -0.55 -20.19
C ASP A 417 18.82 -1.19 -18.87
N THR A 418 19.76 -0.58 -18.16
CA THR A 418 20.25 -1.03 -16.85
C THR A 418 20.28 0.13 -15.87
N LEU A 419 20.39 -0.17 -14.57
CA LEU A 419 20.39 0.85 -13.53
C LEU A 419 21.50 1.88 -13.71
N ASN A 420 21.14 3.17 -13.71
CA ASN A 420 22.07 4.27 -13.92
C ASN A 420 22.64 4.83 -12.60
N GLY A 421 23.78 4.30 -12.16
CA GLY A 421 24.41 4.72 -10.89
C GLY A 421 23.87 3.94 -9.70
N ASP A 422 24.13 4.44 -8.48
CA ASP A 422 23.71 3.79 -7.24
C ASP A 422 22.25 4.05 -6.88
N ARG A 423 21.78 3.41 -5.81
CA ARG A 423 20.38 3.44 -5.36
C ARG A 423 20.02 4.64 -4.48
N PHE A 424 20.98 5.46 -4.08
CA PHE A 424 20.73 6.56 -3.15
C PHE A 424 20.04 7.75 -3.83
N GLY A 425 19.30 8.52 -3.04
CA GLY A 425 18.48 9.64 -3.50
C GLY A 425 17.23 9.24 -4.28
N ARG A 426 16.87 7.95 -4.33
CA ARG A 426 15.73 7.45 -5.11
C ARG A 426 14.56 7.07 -4.25
N ILE A 427 13.40 7.62 -4.59
CA ILE A 427 12.14 7.29 -3.94
C ILE A 427 11.75 5.85 -4.33
N ARG A 428 11.64 4.98 -3.33
CA ARG A 428 11.26 3.58 -3.53
C ARG A 428 9.78 3.45 -3.85
N TRP A 429 9.42 2.60 -4.80
CA TRP A 429 8.04 2.25 -5.08
C TRP A 429 7.54 1.11 -4.18
N TYR A 430 6.38 1.28 -3.56
CA TYR A 430 5.68 0.24 -2.80
C TYR A 430 4.45 -0.20 -3.58
N PRO A 431 4.41 -1.44 -4.12
CA PRO A 431 3.36 -1.85 -5.04
C PRO A 431 1.95 -1.87 -4.46
N ILE A 432 0.98 -1.66 -5.34
CA ILE A 432 -0.44 -1.86 -5.02
C ILE A 432 -0.72 -3.37 -4.99
N LYS A 433 -1.25 -3.86 -3.86
CA LYS A 433 -1.57 -5.27 -3.64
C LYS A 433 -3.07 -5.53 -3.85
N ASP A 434 -3.36 -6.69 -4.41
CA ASP A 434 -4.69 -7.26 -4.64
C ASP A 434 -5.63 -6.27 -5.34
N PHE A 435 -5.09 -5.53 -6.32
CA PHE A 435 -5.82 -4.51 -7.02
C PHE A 435 -7.10 -5.06 -7.65
N ASN A 436 -8.19 -4.33 -7.41
CA ASN A 436 -9.51 -4.64 -7.91
C ASN A 436 -10.16 -3.30 -8.29
N GLY A 437 -10.53 -3.13 -9.55
CA GLY A 437 -11.11 -1.88 -10.05
C GLY A 437 -10.52 -1.44 -11.40
N SER A 438 -10.37 -0.13 -11.59
CA SER A 438 -9.93 0.44 -12.87
C SER A 438 -8.82 1.47 -12.69
N PHE A 439 -7.82 1.42 -13.56
CA PHE A 439 -6.76 2.41 -13.65
C PHE A 439 -6.63 2.90 -15.10
N ASP A 440 -7.01 4.16 -15.34
CA ASP A 440 -6.93 4.80 -16.66
C ASP A 440 -5.77 5.80 -16.67
N GLY A 441 -4.73 5.52 -17.45
CA GLY A 441 -3.62 6.45 -17.67
C GLY A 441 -4.02 7.66 -18.51
N ALA A 442 -5.18 7.65 -19.17
CA ALA A 442 -5.66 8.74 -20.03
C ALA A 442 -4.66 9.19 -21.11
N GLY A 443 -3.74 8.31 -21.52
CA GLY A 443 -2.66 8.57 -22.46
C GLY A 443 -1.37 9.10 -21.84
N HIS A 444 -1.31 9.23 -20.51
CA HIS A 444 -0.14 9.67 -19.76
C HIS A 444 0.81 8.53 -19.40
N THR A 445 2.00 8.90 -18.94
CA THR A 445 3.03 7.96 -18.49
C THR A 445 3.34 8.08 -17.01
N ILE A 446 3.82 6.98 -16.43
CA ILE A 446 4.52 6.98 -15.15
C ILE A 446 5.96 6.57 -15.43
N SER A 447 6.92 7.38 -14.99
CA SER A 447 8.33 7.10 -15.15
C SER A 447 9.11 7.17 -13.84
N GLY A 448 10.27 6.50 -13.81
CA GLY A 448 11.14 6.53 -12.66
C GLY A 448 10.69 5.66 -11.49
N LEU A 449 9.81 4.67 -11.69
CA LEU A 449 9.50 3.72 -10.62
C LEU A 449 10.77 2.93 -10.30
N PHE A 450 11.18 2.95 -9.03
CA PHE A 450 12.41 2.31 -8.59
C PHE A 450 12.13 1.34 -7.44
N PHE A 451 12.51 0.09 -7.63
CA PHE A 451 12.58 -0.88 -6.56
C PHE A 451 13.72 -1.87 -6.82
N GLU A 452 14.55 -2.07 -5.80
CA GLU A 452 15.64 -3.04 -5.77
C GLU A 452 15.65 -3.70 -4.38
N ASN A 453 15.83 -5.02 -4.32
CA ASN A 453 15.91 -5.73 -3.05
C ASN A 453 17.26 -5.46 -2.36
N ASP A 454 17.23 -4.79 -1.20
CA ASP A 454 18.45 -4.44 -0.45
C ASP A 454 19.19 -5.67 0.12
N PHE A 455 18.48 -6.80 0.31
CA PHE A 455 18.99 -8.01 0.95
C PHE A 455 18.53 -9.28 0.21
N PRO A 456 19.13 -9.62 -0.95
CA PRO A 456 18.80 -10.83 -1.69
C PRO A 456 18.94 -12.09 -0.82
N GLY A 457 17.94 -12.97 -0.85
CA GLY A 457 17.94 -14.23 -0.07
C GLY A 457 17.38 -14.15 1.36
N THR A 458 16.76 -13.03 1.74
CA THR A 458 15.98 -12.89 2.98
C THR A 458 14.48 -13.07 2.72
N ALA A 459 13.63 -13.10 3.77
CA ALA A 459 12.17 -13.24 3.64
C ALA A 459 11.46 -12.13 2.80
N ALA A 460 12.20 -11.12 2.31
CA ALA A 460 11.78 -10.27 1.19
C ALA A 460 11.56 -11.04 -0.13
N ALA A 461 11.87 -12.34 -0.16
CA ALA A 461 11.67 -13.29 -1.26
C ALA A 461 10.21 -13.46 -1.75
N GLU A 462 9.22 -12.84 -1.11
CA GLU A 462 7.81 -12.88 -1.54
C GLU A 462 7.30 -11.56 -2.18
N LEU A 463 8.16 -10.54 -2.31
CA LEU A 463 7.74 -9.28 -2.92
C LEU A 463 7.58 -9.44 -4.45
N HIS A 464 6.35 -9.28 -4.92
CA HIS A 464 6.01 -9.21 -6.34
C HIS A 464 6.04 -7.76 -6.81
N MET A 465 6.78 -7.47 -7.89
CA MET A 465 7.11 -6.10 -8.27
C MET A 465 6.52 -5.64 -9.60
N GLY A 466 5.71 -4.58 -9.52
CA GLY A 466 5.09 -3.86 -10.63
C GLY A 466 4.45 -2.59 -10.11
N LEU A 467 3.78 -1.81 -10.98
CA LEU A 467 2.84 -0.78 -10.52
C LEU A 467 1.81 -1.42 -9.56
N PHE A 468 1.29 -2.57 -9.96
CA PHE A 468 0.50 -3.49 -9.17
C PHE A 468 1.33 -4.74 -8.84
N GLY A 469 1.59 -4.98 -7.55
CA GLY A 469 2.24 -6.19 -7.08
C GLY A 469 1.33 -7.41 -7.24
N SER A 470 0.02 -7.23 -7.07
CA SER A 470 -0.96 -8.26 -7.43
C SER A 470 -2.30 -7.70 -7.87
N VAL A 471 -3.04 -8.49 -8.66
CA VAL A 471 -4.45 -8.27 -9.03
C VAL A 471 -5.31 -9.40 -8.48
N LYS A 472 -6.44 -9.04 -7.85
CA LYS A 472 -7.37 -10.01 -7.25
C LYS A 472 -8.82 -9.52 -7.25
N GLY A 473 -9.46 -9.56 -8.43
CA GLY A 473 -10.91 -9.44 -8.54
C GLY A 473 -11.65 -10.58 -7.83
N THR A 474 -12.67 -10.25 -7.04
CA THR A 474 -13.46 -11.20 -6.22
C THR A 474 -14.81 -11.58 -6.83
N ASP A 475 -15.20 -10.91 -7.93
CA ASP A 475 -16.46 -11.07 -8.64
C ASP A 475 -16.18 -11.48 -10.09
N SER A 476 -16.70 -12.63 -10.51
CA SER A 476 -16.51 -13.14 -11.88
C SER A 476 -17.17 -12.30 -12.96
N LEU A 477 -18.12 -11.45 -12.61
CA LEU A 477 -18.84 -10.57 -13.54
C LEU A 477 -18.18 -9.20 -13.70
N ARG A 478 -17.20 -8.86 -12.85
CA ARG A 478 -16.53 -7.57 -12.86
C ARG A 478 -15.15 -7.70 -13.50
N GLU A 479 -14.88 -6.80 -14.43
CA GLU A 479 -13.59 -6.67 -15.08
C GLU A 479 -12.67 -5.77 -14.24
N VAL A 480 -11.40 -6.18 -14.07
CA VAL A 480 -10.32 -5.31 -13.59
C VAL A 480 -9.67 -4.69 -14.82
N LYS A 481 -9.54 -3.36 -14.86
CA LYS A 481 -9.09 -2.61 -16.04
C LYS A 481 -7.82 -1.84 -15.77
N ILE A 482 -6.86 -1.94 -16.67
CA ILE A 482 -5.67 -1.08 -16.73
C ILE A 482 -5.55 -0.62 -18.18
N GLU A 483 -5.70 0.68 -18.43
CA GLU A 483 -5.75 1.18 -19.80
C GLU A 483 -5.04 2.52 -20.03
N ASN A 484 -4.62 2.77 -21.27
CA ASN A 484 -4.08 4.05 -21.74
C ASN A 484 -2.88 4.57 -20.94
N LEU A 485 -1.95 3.68 -20.58
CA LEU A 485 -0.85 4.00 -19.66
C LEU A 485 0.50 3.50 -20.18
N GLY A 486 1.52 4.37 -20.13
CA GLY A 486 2.92 3.98 -20.32
C GLY A 486 3.68 3.87 -18.99
N ILE A 487 4.53 2.84 -18.84
CA ILE A 487 5.51 2.72 -17.75
C ILE A 487 6.93 2.79 -18.34
N GLU A 488 7.61 3.89 -18.10
CA GLU A 488 8.86 4.25 -18.76
C GLU A 488 9.99 4.47 -17.76
N ASP A 489 11.25 4.42 -18.21
CA ASP A 489 12.44 4.72 -17.40
C ASP A 489 12.36 4.20 -15.95
N SER A 490 11.94 2.94 -15.77
CA SER A 490 11.71 2.35 -14.45
C SER A 490 12.56 1.11 -14.25
N TYR A 491 12.97 0.87 -13.00
CA TYR A 491 13.76 -0.29 -12.61
C TYR A 491 13.00 -1.09 -11.55
N LEU A 492 12.42 -2.21 -11.98
CA LEU A 492 11.54 -3.05 -11.17
C LEU A 492 12.20 -4.42 -10.99
N MET A 493 12.99 -4.56 -9.92
CA MET A 493 13.73 -5.79 -9.64
C MET A 493 13.24 -6.49 -8.37
N SER A 494 12.89 -7.78 -8.47
CA SER A 494 12.46 -8.62 -7.34
C SER A 494 13.11 -9.99 -7.35
N ASP A 495 12.97 -10.76 -6.28
CA ASP A 495 13.51 -12.11 -6.22
C ASP A 495 12.60 -13.15 -6.92
N ASN A 496 11.28 -12.90 -7.01
CA ASN A 496 10.30 -13.92 -7.41
C ASN A 496 9.57 -13.60 -8.72
N VAL A 497 8.69 -12.59 -8.72
CA VAL A 497 7.87 -12.26 -9.89
C VAL A 497 7.86 -10.77 -10.13
N ALA A 498 8.13 -10.35 -11.36
CA ALA A 498 8.08 -8.95 -11.76
C ALA A 498 7.33 -8.77 -13.08
N GLY A 499 6.56 -7.68 -13.16
CA GLY A 499 5.91 -7.21 -14.39
C GLY A 499 5.69 -5.72 -14.30
N ALA A 500 5.90 -4.98 -15.39
CA ALA A 500 5.85 -3.51 -15.33
C ALA A 500 4.50 -3.02 -14.77
N PHE A 501 3.39 -3.57 -15.29
CA PHE A 501 2.05 -3.24 -14.80
C PHE A 501 1.65 -4.15 -13.65
N VAL A 502 1.65 -5.47 -13.88
CA VAL A 502 1.15 -6.45 -12.90
C VAL A 502 2.21 -7.51 -12.68
N ALA A 503 2.71 -7.64 -11.46
CA ALA A 503 3.61 -8.75 -11.17
C ALA A 503 2.85 -10.08 -11.13
N LEU A 504 1.80 -10.19 -10.31
CA LEU A 504 1.03 -11.43 -10.14
C LEU A 504 -0.47 -11.22 -10.33
N VAL A 505 -1.09 -12.00 -11.21
CA VAL A 505 -2.54 -12.22 -11.17
C VAL A 505 -2.80 -13.39 -10.22
N ASP A 506 -3.47 -13.13 -9.09
CA ASP A 506 -3.66 -14.11 -8.02
C ASP A 506 -4.43 -15.35 -8.49
N ALA A 507 -4.14 -16.52 -7.92
CA ALA A 507 -4.82 -17.76 -8.28
C ALA A 507 -6.34 -17.72 -7.99
N ASN A 508 -6.76 -16.90 -7.03
CA ASN A 508 -8.17 -16.71 -6.69
C ASN A 508 -8.81 -15.54 -7.45
N HIS A 509 -8.11 -14.93 -8.41
CA HIS A 509 -8.71 -13.91 -9.26
C HIS A 509 -9.91 -14.49 -10.01
N LYS A 510 -11.06 -13.85 -9.83
CA LYS A 510 -12.28 -14.14 -10.58
C LYS A 510 -12.52 -13.06 -11.63
N GLY A 511 -13.00 -13.48 -12.79
CA GLY A 511 -13.37 -12.59 -13.88
C GLY A 511 -12.25 -12.40 -14.90
N THR A 512 -12.14 -11.18 -15.42
CA THR A 512 -11.17 -10.82 -16.46
C THR A 512 -10.33 -9.63 -15.99
N LEU A 513 -9.02 -9.74 -16.14
CA LEU A 513 -8.10 -8.61 -16.16
C LEU A 513 -7.88 -8.16 -17.60
N SER A 514 -8.12 -6.89 -17.88
CA SER A 514 -7.91 -6.28 -19.19
C SER A 514 -6.82 -5.22 -19.11
N ILE A 515 -5.79 -5.40 -19.93
CA ILE A 515 -4.67 -4.46 -20.12
C ILE A 515 -4.76 -3.95 -21.56
N LYS A 516 -5.11 -2.67 -21.74
CA LYS A 516 -5.44 -2.10 -23.04
C LYS A 516 -4.70 -0.80 -23.33
N ASN A 517 -4.11 -0.68 -24.53
CA ASN A 517 -3.40 0.55 -24.92
C ASN A 517 -2.32 0.93 -23.88
N CYS A 518 -1.54 -0.06 -23.46
CA CYS A 518 -0.53 0.07 -22.42
C CYS A 518 0.85 -0.30 -22.95
N HIS A 519 1.89 0.38 -22.47
CA HIS A 519 3.26 0.05 -22.88
C HIS A 519 4.30 0.13 -21.78
N SER A 520 5.39 -0.62 -21.96
CA SER A 520 6.54 -0.57 -21.06
C SER A 520 7.86 -0.46 -21.82
N SER A 521 8.71 0.49 -21.43
CA SER A 521 10.10 0.63 -21.87
C SER A 521 11.09 0.46 -20.72
N SER A 522 10.66 -0.23 -19.66
CA SER A 522 11.36 -0.32 -18.37
C SER A 522 12.24 -1.57 -18.24
N TYR A 523 13.12 -1.59 -17.23
CA TYR A 523 13.80 -2.80 -16.79
C TYR A 523 12.90 -3.58 -15.83
N VAL A 524 12.66 -4.86 -16.13
CA VAL A 524 11.89 -5.79 -15.30
C VAL A 524 12.75 -7.03 -15.04
N GLY A 525 13.12 -7.27 -13.78
CA GLY A 525 14.06 -8.34 -13.42
C GLY A 525 13.60 -9.18 -12.23
N SER A 526 13.53 -10.50 -12.38
CA SER A 526 13.19 -11.46 -11.29
C SER A 526 13.40 -12.92 -11.72
N LEU A 527 12.99 -13.91 -10.91
CA LEU A 527 12.94 -15.31 -11.36
C LEU A 527 11.95 -15.51 -12.53
N THR A 528 10.75 -14.93 -12.44
CA THR A 528 9.70 -14.95 -13.48
C THR A 528 9.30 -13.54 -13.87
N SER A 529 9.66 -13.12 -15.08
CA SER A 529 9.53 -11.73 -15.51
C SER A 529 8.71 -11.61 -16.79
N GLY A 530 7.80 -10.64 -16.81
CA GLY A 530 7.06 -10.27 -18.02
C GLY A 530 7.17 -8.78 -18.30
N GLY A 531 7.31 -8.39 -19.56
CA GLY A 531 7.40 -6.97 -19.91
C GLY A 531 6.18 -6.16 -19.46
N LEU A 532 4.99 -6.79 -19.41
CA LEU A 532 3.76 -6.20 -18.86
C LEU A 532 3.27 -6.95 -17.60
N VAL A 533 3.16 -8.28 -17.70
CA VAL A 533 2.61 -9.15 -16.65
C VAL A 533 3.61 -10.24 -16.25
N GLY A 534 4.02 -10.30 -14.99
CA GLY A 534 4.97 -11.32 -14.55
C GLY A 534 4.40 -12.74 -14.62
N LYS A 535 3.32 -12.99 -13.87
CA LYS A 535 2.70 -14.32 -13.79
C LYS A 535 1.18 -14.24 -13.74
N LEU A 536 0.53 -15.06 -14.55
CA LEU A 536 -0.93 -15.23 -14.59
C LEU A 536 -1.31 -16.56 -13.95
N ASN A 537 -1.93 -16.56 -12.76
CA ASN A 537 -2.35 -17.80 -12.08
C ASN A 537 -3.87 -18.06 -12.06
N GLY A 538 -4.70 -17.04 -12.26
CA GLY A 538 -6.16 -17.16 -12.11
C GLY A 538 -6.94 -16.24 -13.04
N GLY A 539 -8.22 -16.55 -13.21
CA GLY A 539 -9.14 -15.78 -14.05
C GLY A 539 -8.83 -15.86 -15.55
N ASN A 540 -9.10 -14.76 -16.26
CA ASN A 540 -8.74 -14.59 -17.67
C ASN A 540 -7.94 -13.29 -17.84
N LEU A 541 -6.96 -13.30 -18.73
CA LEU A 541 -6.18 -12.11 -19.09
C LEU A 541 -6.46 -11.71 -20.54
N VAL A 542 -6.81 -10.45 -20.77
CA VAL A 542 -6.87 -9.86 -22.11
C VAL A 542 -5.81 -8.77 -22.21
N ILE A 543 -4.89 -8.90 -23.15
CA ILE A 543 -3.93 -7.86 -23.52
C ILE A 543 -4.29 -7.37 -24.91
N GLU A 544 -4.64 -6.09 -25.04
CA GLU A 544 -5.06 -5.49 -26.31
C GLU A 544 -4.23 -4.22 -26.59
N GLN A 545 -3.78 -4.06 -27.84
CA GLN A 545 -3.08 -2.84 -28.29
C GLN A 545 -1.94 -2.42 -27.35
N SER A 546 -1.19 -3.40 -26.82
CA SER A 546 -0.19 -3.15 -25.79
C SER A 546 1.17 -3.73 -26.17
N TYR A 547 2.25 -3.14 -25.65
CA TYR A 547 3.59 -3.56 -26.05
C TYR A 547 4.69 -3.36 -25.01
N ALA A 548 5.78 -4.10 -25.18
CA ALA A 548 6.99 -3.92 -24.37
C ALA A 548 8.23 -3.79 -25.24
N THR A 549 9.10 -2.84 -24.87
CA THR A 549 10.35 -2.51 -25.58
C THR A 549 11.58 -2.52 -24.68
N GLY A 550 11.39 -2.48 -23.36
CA GLY A 550 12.48 -2.45 -22.39
C GLY A 550 13.22 -3.78 -22.24
N ARG A 551 13.96 -3.93 -21.14
CA ARG A 551 14.73 -5.14 -20.83
C ARG A 551 13.97 -6.02 -19.84
N VAL A 552 13.88 -7.31 -20.14
CA VAL A 552 13.23 -8.29 -19.28
C VAL A 552 14.23 -9.40 -18.95
N ASP A 553 14.57 -9.50 -17.68
CA ASP A 553 15.58 -10.41 -17.16
C ASP A 553 14.96 -11.41 -16.18
N GLY A 554 15.38 -12.67 -16.27
CA GLY A 554 14.90 -13.75 -15.41
C GLY A 554 15.09 -15.13 -16.00
N THR A 555 14.72 -16.18 -15.25
CA THR A 555 14.77 -17.56 -15.76
C THR A 555 13.59 -17.84 -16.70
N PHE A 556 12.41 -17.33 -16.34
CA PHE A 556 11.18 -17.43 -17.12
C PHE A 556 10.77 -16.04 -17.58
N SER A 557 11.39 -15.58 -18.66
CA SER A 557 11.25 -14.22 -19.20
C SER A 557 10.44 -14.23 -20.48
N GLY A 558 9.30 -13.52 -20.49
CA GLY A 558 8.51 -13.31 -21.71
C GLY A 558 8.29 -11.82 -21.97
N GLY A 559 8.28 -11.44 -23.25
CA GLY A 559 8.24 -10.03 -23.60
C GLY A 559 6.93 -9.33 -23.22
N LEU A 560 5.81 -10.03 -23.10
CA LEU A 560 4.55 -9.48 -22.56
C LEU A 560 4.18 -10.14 -21.23
N ILE A 561 4.17 -11.48 -21.21
CA ILE A 561 3.80 -12.28 -20.04
C ILE A 561 4.99 -13.17 -19.67
N GLY A 562 5.38 -13.26 -18.40
CA GLY A 562 6.35 -14.27 -17.97
C GLY A 562 5.75 -15.67 -18.13
N ASN A 563 4.95 -16.13 -17.17
CA ASN A 563 4.25 -17.42 -17.26
C ASN A 563 2.73 -17.27 -17.22
N ALA A 564 2.05 -18.09 -18.02
CA ALA A 564 0.58 -18.15 -18.10
C ALA A 564 0.05 -19.51 -17.65
N TYR A 565 -0.59 -19.52 -16.48
CA TYR A 565 -1.24 -20.68 -15.88
C TYR A 565 -2.77 -20.50 -15.77
N ALA A 566 -3.31 -19.52 -16.47
CA ALA A 566 -4.74 -19.36 -16.73
C ALA A 566 -4.97 -18.90 -18.18
N ASN A 567 -6.24 -18.77 -18.57
CA ASN A 567 -6.59 -18.44 -19.95
C ASN A 567 -6.17 -17.01 -20.30
N PHE A 568 -5.72 -16.82 -21.55
CA PHE A 568 -5.30 -15.52 -22.03
C PHE A 568 -5.70 -15.26 -23.49
N LYS A 569 -5.85 -13.98 -23.82
CA LYS A 569 -6.07 -13.49 -25.18
C LYS A 569 -5.18 -12.28 -25.43
N ILE A 570 -4.29 -12.36 -26.42
CA ILE A 570 -3.42 -11.27 -26.86
C ILE A 570 -3.90 -10.81 -28.22
N VAL A 571 -4.21 -9.51 -28.36
CA VAL A 571 -4.77 -8.92 -29.57
C VAL A 571 -4.04 -7.65 -29.94
N ASN A 572 -3.69 -7.46 -31.21
CA ASN A 572 -3.07 -6.23 -31.71
C ASN A 572 -1.86 -5.78 -30.87
N SER A 573 -1.09 -6.71 -30.32
CA SER A 573 -0.05 -6.44 -29.32
C SER A 573 1.30 -6.96 -29.78
N TYR A 574 2.39 -6.40 -29.25
CA TYR A 574 3.72 -6.84 -29.64
C TYR A 574 4.77 -6.75 -28.55
N SER A 575 5.85 -7.50 -28.70
CA SER A 575 7.05 -7.28 -27.91
C SER A 575 8.30 -7.26 -28.76
N VAL A 576 9.15 -6.29 -28.47
CA VAL A 576 10.51 -6.15 -28.99
C VAL A 576 11.51 -6.05 -27.82
N ALA A 577 11.06 -6.45 -26.63
CA ALA A 577 11.83 -6.37 -25.40
C ALA A 577 13.12 -7.20 -25.48
N SER A 578 14.19 -6.69 -24.88
CA SER A 578 15.45 -7.41 -24.80
C SER A 578 15.39 -8.49 -23.71
N LEU A 579 15.28 -9.76 -24.11
CA LEU A 579 15.29 -10.92 -23.22
C LEU A 579 16.73 -11.45 -23.03
N GLN A 580 17.32 -11.35 -21.84
CA GLN A 580 18.74 -11.71 -21.63
C GLN A 580 18.96 -13.18 -21.22
N ASN A 581 18.10 -13.67 -20.33
CA ASN A 581 18.19 -15.01 -19.74
C ASN A 581 16.83 -15.69 -19.92
N GLY A 582 16.83 -16.99 -20.21
CA GLY A 582 15.64 -17.83 -20.11
C GLY A 582 15.30 -18.68 -21.34
N ASN A 583 14.61 -19.78 -21.07
CA ASN A 583 14.04 -20.71 -22.06
C ASN A 583 12.67 -20.21 -22.59
N GLY A 584 12.49 -18.89 -22.70
CA GLY A 584 11.18 -18.26 -22.93
C GLY A 584 10.83 -18.01 -24.39
N GLY A 585 9.59 -17.59 -24.66
CA GLY A 585 9.14 -17.06 -25.95
C GLY A 585 9.09 -15.54 -25.94
N VAL A 586 9.12 -14.94 -27.14
CA VAL A 586 9.19 -13.47 -27.30
C VAL A 586 7.96 -12.75 -26.75
N LEU A 587 6.79 -13.39 -26.74
CA LEU A 587 5.59 -12.86 -26.08
C LEU A 587 5.37 -13.47 -24.69
N ILE A 588 5.47 -14.80 -24.59
CA ILE A 588 5.25 -15.53 -23.33
C ILE A 588 6.36 -16.54 -23.09
N SER A 589 6.90 -16.61 -21.87
CA SER A 589 7.90 -17.61 -21.51
C SER A 589 7.33 -19.02 -21.57
N GLY A 590 6.22 -19.27 -20.86
CA GLY A 590 5.59 -20.59 -20.80
C GLY A 590 4.09 -20.56 -20.54
N VAL A 591 3.39 -21.58 -21.00
CA VAL A 591 1.95 -21.81 -20.81
C VAL A 591 1.73 -23.17 -20.17
N GLY A 592 0.98 -23.24 -19.07
CA GLY A 592 0.78 -24.49 -18.32
C GLY A 592 -0.59 -24.65 -17.67
N TYR A 593 -0.77 -25.74 -16.92
CA TYR A 593 -1.97 -26.05 -16.12
C TYR A 593 -3.31 -26.09 -16.90
N ASN A 594 -3.32 -26.71 -18.08
CA ASN A 594 -4.51 -26.81 -18.95
C ASN A 594 -5.06 -25.46 -19.41
N SER A 595 -4.18 -24.46 -19.58
CA SER A 595 -4.56 -23.12 -20.01
C SER A 595 -4.86 -23.07 -21.51
N LYS A 596 -5.79 -22.19 -21.90
CA LYS A 596 -6.10 -21.89 -23.29
C LYS A 596 -5.69 -20.46 -23.64
N GLY A 597 -4.88 -20.34 -24.68
CA GLY A 597 -4.37 -19.07 -25.18
C GLY A 597 -4.83 -18.77 -26.60
N HIS A 598 -5.06 -17.49 -26.90
CA HIS A 598 -5.23 -17.01 -28.27
C HIS A 598 -4.29 -15.83 -28.52
N VAL A 599 -3.46 -15.90 -29.56
CA VAL A 599 -2.61 -14.80 -30.01
C VAL A 599 -3.11 -14.38 -31.39
N ILE A 600 -3.68 -13.18 -31.45
CA ILE A 600 -4.40 -12.69 -32.63
C ILE A 600 -3.79 -11.37 -33.09
N ASN A 601 -3.47 -11.27 -34.38
CA ASN A 601 -2.98 -10.05 -35.02
C ASN A 601 -1.83 -9.38 -34.25
N SER A 602 -0.85 -10.17 -33.82
CA SER A 602 0.16 -9.79 -32.82
C SER A 602 1.53 -10.37 -33.19
N TYR A 603 2.62 -9.76 -32.73
CA TYR A 603 3.96 -10.23 -33.13
C TYR A 603 5.04 -10.06 -32.05
N GLY A 604 6.13 -10.82 -32.17
CA GLY A 604 7.31 -10.68 -31.31
C GLY A 604 8.61 -10.67 -32.12
N LEU A 605 9.57 -9.83 -31.73
CA LEU A 605 10.93 -9.79 -32.30
C LEU A 605 12.03 -9.98 -31.25
N ASP A 606 12.96 -10.89 -31.51
CA ASP A 606 14.10 -11.15 -30.64
C ASP A 606 15.38 -10.44 -31.14
N PHE A 607 15.48 -9.13 -30.91
CA PHE A 607 16.70 -8.37 -31.23
C PHE A 607 17.93 -8.84 -30.43
N GLY A 608 17.70 -9.55 -29.31
CA GLY A 608 18.74 -10.09 -28.47
C GLY A 608 19.45 -11.29 -29.10
N ALA A 609 18.75 -12.13 -29.85
CA ALA A 609 19.27 -13.39 -30.38
C ALA A 609 20.62 -13.22 -31.11
N LYS A 610 20.71 -12.24 -32.01
CA LYS A 610 21.96 -11.93 -32.74
C LYS A 610 23.05 -11.40 -31.82
N LYS A 611 22.73 -10.52 -30.88
CA LYS A 611 23.70 -9.96 -29.91
C LYS A 611 24.29 -11.04 -29.01
N MET A 612 23.48 -12.04 -28.64
CA MET A 612 23.87 -13.13 -27.74
C MET A 612 24.33 -14.41 -28.47
N SER A 613 24.35 -14.40 -29.81
CA SER A 613 24.69 -15.59 -30.61
C SER A 613 23.87 -16.83 -30.26
N ARG A 614 22.56 -16.64 -29.99
CA ARG A 614 21.61 -17.72 -29.68
C ARG A 614 20.54 -17.84 -30.75
N GLU A 615 19.81 -18.96 -30.76
CA GLU A 615 18.65 -19.12 -31.62
C GLU A 615 17.56 -18.10 -31.29
N VAL A 616 16.87 -17.69 -32.35
CA VAL A 616 15.67 -16.89 -32.28
C VAL A 616 14.56 -17.63 -31.53
N LEU A 617 13.92 -16.93 -30.60
CA LEU A 617 12.83 -17.49 -29.81
C LEU A 617 11.51 -17.56 -30.60
N PRO A 618 10.67 -18.58 -30.34
CA PRO A 618 9.29 -18.60 -30.82
C PRO A 618 8.45 -17.52 -30.09
N LEU A 619 7.21 -17.29 -30.55
CA LEU A 619 6.26 -16.43 -29.85
C LEU A 619 6.00 -16.89 -28.40
N ILE A 620 5.87 -18.20 -28.20
CA ILE A 620 5.63 -18.85 -26.90
C ILE A 620 6.73 -19.90 -26.71
N GLY A 621 7.42 -19.87 -25.56
CA GLY A 621 8.55 -20.75 -25.29
C GLY A 621 8.12 -22.20 -25.08
N GLN A 622 7.55 -22.50 -23.90
CA GLN A 622 7.05 -23.84 -23.56
C GLN A 622 5.52 -23.84 -23.47
N VAL A 623 4.89 -24.93 -23.93
CA VAL A 623 3.47 -25.21 -23.72
C VAL A 623 3.35 -26.60 -23.11
N ASP A 624 2.88 -26.70 -21.87
CA ASP A 624 2.75 -27.96 -21.16
C ASP A 624 1.59 -28.81 -21.69
N ASP A 625 1.73 -30.13 -21.54
CA ASP A 625 0.69 -31.11 -21.88
C ASP A 625 -0.67 -30.73 -21.26
N GLY A 626 -1.71 -30.76 -22.10
CA GLY A 626 -3.07 -30.36 -21.74
C GLY A 626 -3.39 -28.87 -21.94
N SER A 627 -2.39 -28.03 -22.18
CA SER A 627 -2.58 -26.62 -22.56
C SER A 627 -2.59 -26.45 -24.08
N SER A 628 -3.19 -25.37 -24.57
CA SER A 628 -3.19 -25.06 -26.01
C SER A 628 -3.13 -23.56 -26.30
N VAL A 629 -2.46 -23.20 -27.39
CA VAL A 629 -2.38 -21.83 -27.88
C VAL A 629 -2.74 -21.80 -29.36
N GLU A 630 -3.74 -20.98 -29.71
CA GLU A 630 -4.12 -20.71 -31.09
C GLU A 630 -3.44 -19.43 -31.59
N TYR A 631 -2.90 -19.49 -32.80
CA TYR A 631 -2.25 -18.36 -33.46
C TYR A 631 -3.06 -17.95 -34.69
N VAL A 632 -3.51 -16.70 -34.73
CA VAL A 632 -4.27 -16.14 -35.85
C VAL A 632 -3.62 -14.83 -36.28
N ASN A 633 -3.05 -14.79 -37.48
CA ASN A 633 -2.29 -13.62 -37.97
C ASN A 633 -1.19 -13.17 -36.98
N ALA A 634 -0.40 -14.13 -36.48
CA ALA A 634 0.63 -13.89 -35.49
C ALA A 634 2.02 -14.24 -36.01
N PHE A 635 3.02 -13.41 -35.71
CA PHE A 635 4.31 -13.46 -36.38
C PHE A 635 5.50 -13.36 -35.42
N SER A 636 6.57 -14.10 -35.70
CA SER A 636 7.90 -13.81 -35.15
C SER A 636 8.96 -13.84 -36.25
N ASP A 637 10.15 -13.34 -35.96
CA ASP A 637 11.32 -13.52 -36.81
C ASP A 637 11.64 -15.00 -37.07
N LYS A 638 11.23 -15.91 -36.18
CA LYS A 638 11.27 -17.36 -36.43
C LYS A 638 10.32 -17.82 -37.54
N THR A 639 9.16 -17.17 -37.70
CA THR A 639 8.15 -17.59 -38.70
C THR A 639 8.33 -16.93 -40.07
N LEU A 640 8.80 -15.68 -40.13
CA LEU A 640 8.91 -14.91 -41.37
C LEU A 640 10.30 -14.29 -41.64
N GLY A 641 11.28 -14.45 -40.74
CA GLY A 641 12.58 -13.78 -40.80
C GLY A 641 12.51 -12.31 -40.37
N ALA A 642 13.62 -11.79 -39.83
CA ALA A 642 13.68 -10.44 -39.26
C ALA A 642 13.48 -9.30 -40.31
N GLU A 643 13.87 -9.53 -41.57
CA GLU A 643 13.79 -8.52 -42.64
C GLU A 643 12.34 -8.10 -42.95
N SER A 644 11.41 -9.07 -42.92
CA SER A 644 9.97 -8.90 -43.14
C SER A 644 9.29 -7.92 -42.17
N PHE A 645 9.93 -7.64 -41.04
CA PHE A 645 9.46 -6.68 -40.05
C PHE A 645 9.97 -5.28 -40.34
N SER A 646 11.10 -5.12 -41.04
CA SER A 646 11.67 -3.81 -41.38
C SER A 646 11.22 -3.29 -42.76
N ASP A 647 10.76 -4.19 -43.64
CA ASP A 647 10.41 -3.85 -45.03
C ASP A 647 8.92 -3.49 -45.25
N GLY A 648 8.09 -3.55 -44.19
CA GLY A 648 6.66 -3.26 -44.26
C GLY A 648 5.74 -4.46 -44.47
N THR A 649 6.27 -5.65 -44.78
CA THR A 649 5.48 -6.84 -45.10
C THR A 649 4.56 -7.23 -43.95
N VAL A 650 5.11 -7.33 -42.73
CA VAL A 650 4.32 -7.67 -41.53
C VAL A 650 3.34 -6.54 -41.18
N ALA A 651 3.73 -5.27 -41.33
CA ALA A 651 2.85 -4.13 -41.04
C ALA A 651 1.58 -4.14 -41.89
N VAL A 652 1.69 -4.46 -43.19
CA VAL A 652 0.54 -4.59 -44.11
C VAL A 652 -0.39 -5.73 -43.68
N GLN A 653 0.16 -6.90 -43.34
CA GLN A 653 -0.64 -8.05 -42.90
C GLN A 653 -1.38 -7.76 -41.59
N LEU A 654 -0.72 -7.08 -40.65
CA LEU A 654 -1.32 -6.68 -39.39
C LEU A 654 -2.40 -5.62 -39.58
N HIS A 655 -2.17 -4.63 -40.44
CA HIS A 655 -3.09 -3.51 -40.68
C HIS A 655 -4.41 -3.95 -41.32
N TYR A 656 -4.36 -4.82 -42.32
CA TYR A 656 -5.55 -5.24 -43.05
C TYR A 656 -6.29 -6.41 -42.42
N TYR A 657 -5.84 -6.92 -41.28
CA TYR A 657 -6.56 -7.95 -40.55
C TYR A 657 -7.91 -7.43 -40.06
N ASN A 658 -8.98 -8.12 -40.46
CA ASN A 658 -10.35 -7.80 -40.04
C ASN A 658 -11.18 -9.08 -40.00
N ALA A 659 -11.27 -9.69 -38.82
CA ALA A 659 -12.04 -10.90 -38.57
C ALA A 659 -12.49 -10.95 -37.11
N ASP A 660 -13.61 -11.62 -36.84
CA ASP A 660 -14.12 -11.90 -35.49
C ASP A 660 -14.22 -10.66 -34.56
N GLY A 661 -14.53 -9.50 -35.14
CA GLY A 661 -14.64 -8.23 -34.42
C GLY A 661 -13.30 -7.59 -34.04
N ILE A 662 -12.17 -8.13 -34.49
CA ILE A 662 -10.84 -7.58 -34.31
C ILE A 662 -10.43 -6.84 -35.59
N ASN A 663 -10.03 -5.57 -35.45
CA ASN A 663 -9.58 -4.71 -36.53
C ASN A 663 -8.10 -4.36 -36.33
N GLY A 664 -7.33 -4.50 -37.39
CA GLY A 664 -5.89 -4.22 -37.43
C GLY A 664 -5.52 -2.80 -37.79
N ASP A 665 -6.47 -1.90 -38.08
CA ASP A 665 -6.22 -0.53 -38.56
C ASP A 665 -5.30 0.33 -37.68
N VAL A 666 -5.10 -0.06 -36.43
CA VAL A 666 -4.12 0.53 -35.50
C VAL A 666 -2.68 0.40 -36.00
N TRP A 667 -2.36 -0.67 -36.72
CA TRP A 667 -1.02 -1.00 -37.17
C TRP A 667 -0.54 -0.14 -38.34
N GLY A 668 0.77 0.05 -38.44
CA GLY A 668 1.43 0.71 -39.55
C GLY A 668 2.95 0.65 -39.44
N GLN A 669 3.66 1.19 -40.42
CA GLN A 669 5.12 1.33 -40.43
C GLN A 669 5.56 2.40 -41.43
N ASN A 670 6.49 3.27 -41.01
CA ASN A 670 7.24 4.15 -41.88
C ASN A 670 8.54 3.46 -42.31
N VAL A 671 8.50 2.73 -43.43
CA VAL A 671 9.64 1.94 -43.92
C VAL A 671 10.88 2.83 -44.10
N GLY A 672 12.02 2.35 -43.61
CA GLY A 672 13.29 3.08 -43.60
C GLY A 672 13.48 4.03 -42.40
N THR A 673 12.43 4.27 -41.61
CA THR A 673 12.51 5.00 -40.33
C THR A 673 12.22 4.07 -39.16
N ASP A 674 11.07 3.40 -39.20
CA ASP A 674 10.63 2.47 -38.16
C ASP A 674 11.31 1.10 -38.37
N LEU A 675 11.95 0.59 -37.33
CA LEU A 675 12.64 -0.71 -37.36
C LEU A 675 11.68 -1.91 -37.48
N TYR A 676 10.41 -1.72 -37.10
CA TYR A 676 9.37 -2.73 -37.03
C TYR A 676 7.97 -2.09 -37.10
N PRO A 677 6.88 -2.87 -37.26
CA PRO A 677 5.51 -2.34 -37.25
C PRO A 677 5.16 -1.65 -35.92
N VAL A 678 4.48 -0.52 -35.95
CA VAL A 678 4.06 0.25 -34.76
C VAL A 678 2.61 0.71 -34.91
N TYR A 679 2.06 1.42 -33.93
CA TYR A 679 0.68 1.95 -33.99
C TYR A 679 0.55 3.26 -34.78
N SER A 680 1.19 3.35 -35.96
CA SER A 680 1.18 4.56 -36.79
C SER A 680 -0.06 4.68 -37.70
N LYS A 681 -0.84 3.60 -37.87
CA LYS A 681 -2.00 3.51 -38.78
C LYS A 681 -1.69 3.74 -40.26
N THR A 682 -0.41 3.85 -40.62
CA THR A 682 0.06 4.12 -41.99
C THR A 682 0.85 2.93 -42.51
N VAL A 683 0.49 2.38 -43.66
CA VAL A 683 1.23 1.28 -44.29
C VAL A 683 1.99 1.74 -45.54
N PRO A 684 3.12 1.11 -45.88
CA PRO A 684 3.85 1.37 -47.12
C PRO A 684 3.05 0.94 -48.36
N ASP A 685 3.23 1.66 -49.47
CA ASP A 685 2.63 1.32 -50.77
C ASP A 685 3.29 0.11 -51.47
N SER A 686 2.73 -0.31 -52.63
CA SER A 686 3.24 -1.41 -53.44
C SER A 686 4.65 -1.20 -54.02
N THR A 687 5.26 -0.03 -53.80
CA THR A 687 6.64 0.31 -54.21
C THR A 687 7.61 0.44 -53.03
N GLY A 688 7.13 0.28 -51.79
CA GLY A 688 7.91 0.28 -50.56
C GLY A 688 8.53 1.64 -50.18
N LYS A 689 8.09 2.75 -50.80
CA LYS A 689 8.79 4.05 -50.70
C LYS A 689 7.99 5.19 -50.07
N THR A 690 6.67 5.08 -49.98
CA THR A 690 5.84 6.13 -49.36
C THR A 690 4.74 5.56 -48.46
N SER A 691 4.63 6.09 -47.23
CA SER A 691 3.58 5.77 -46.25
C SER A 691 2.44 6.78 -46.35
N PHE A 692 1.18 6.32 -46.41
CA PHE A 692 0.00 7.19 -46.44
C PHE A 692 -1.02 6.78 -45.36
N VAL A 693 -1.82 7.75 -44.88
CA VAL A 693 -3.03 7.47 -44.10
C VAL A 693 -4.07 6.90 -45.05
N VAL A 694 -4.35 5.60 -44.95
CA VAL A 694 -5.36 4.97 -45.80
C VAL A 694 -6.74 5.32 -45.26
N SER A 695 -7.32 6.44 -45.71
CA SER A 695 -8.78 6.58 -45.65
C SER A 695 -9.36 5.57 -46.63
N ARG A 696 -10.14 4.60 -46.13
CA ARG A 696 -10.75 3.53 -46.92
C ARG A 696 -11.51 4.12 -48.11
N ALA A 697 -10.92 4.06 -49.31
CA ALA A 697 -11.66 4.30 -50.53
C ALA A 697 -12.68 3.17 -50.63
N ALA A 698 -13.98 3.51 -50.63
CA ALA A 698 -15.03 2.53 -50.81
C ALA A 698 -14.76 1.76 -52.12
N SER A 699 -14.72 0.43 -52.05
CA SER A 699 -14.70 -0.45 -53.22
C SER A 699 -15.76 0.06 -54.21
N PRO A 700 -15.45 0.29 -55.50
CA PRO A 700 -16.45 0.75 -56.48
C PRO A 700 -17.41 -0.40 -56.78
N VAL A 701 -18.33 -0.66 -55.84
CA VAL A 701 -19.30 -1.75 -55.91
C VAL A 701 -20.36 -1.37 -56.92
N ASN A 702 -20.53 -2.16 -57.97
CA ASN A 702 -21.61 -2.00 -58.94
C ASN A 702 -22.72 -3.00 -58.65
N VAL A 703 -23.95 -2.48 -58.55
CA VAL A 703 -25.16 -3.27 -58.31
C VAL A 703 -26.01 -3.21 -59.56
N ARG A 704 -26.34 -4.38 -60.13
CA ARG A 704 -27.22 -4.47 -61.30
C ARG A 704 -28.29 -5.53 -61.08
N SER A 705 -29.47 -5.30 -61.66
CA SER A 705 -30.54 -6.30 -61.74
C SER A 705 -30.36 -7.13 -63.01
N ALA A 706 -30.37 -8.46 -62.88
CA ALA A 706 -30.38 -9.40 -64.00
C ALA A 706 -31.54 -10.40 -63.80
N GLY A 707 -32.69 -10.13 -64.40
CA GLY A 707 -33.92 -10.90 -64.15
C GLY A 707 -34.34 -10.83 -62.68
N ARG A 708 -34.57 -11.99 -62.05
CA ARG A 708 -34.89 -12.14 -60.61
C ARG A 708 -33.65 -12.14 -59.70
N MET A 709 -32.50 -11.72 -60.22
CA MET A 709 -31.24 -11.68 -59.48
C MET A 709 -30.78 -10.22 -59.30
N VAL A 710 -30.18 -9.96 -58.15
CA VAL A 710 -29.31 -8.82 -57.94
C VAL A 710 -27.89 -9.32 -58.04
N GLU A 711 -27.12 -8.78 -58.98
CA GLU A 711 -25.69 -9.02 -59.04
C GLU A 711 -24.95 -7.82 -58.44
N ILE A 712 -24.06 -8.12 -57.50
CA ILE A 712 -23.16 -7.19 -56.85
C ILE A 712 -21.75 -7.53 -57.34
N SER A 713 -21.07 -6.59 -57.97
CA SER A 713 -19.75 -6.77 -58.60
C SER A 713 -18.75 -5.75 -58.07
N GLY A 714 -17.46 -6.12 -58.04
CA GLY A 714 -16.40 -5.30 -57.48
C GLY A 714 -16.24 -5.42 -55.96
N MET A 715 -16.76 -6.50 -55.38
CA MET A 715 -16.56 -6.83 -53.95
C MET A 715 -15.20 -7.49 -53.71
N GLN A 716 -14.67 -7.41 -52.50
CA GLN A 716 -13.55 -8.24 -52.06
C GLN A 716 -14.06 -9.50 -51.33
N ALA A 717 -13.31 -10.61 -51.40
CA ALA A 717 -13.66 -11.82 -50.67
C ALA A 717 -13.70 -11.50 -49.15
N GLY A 718 -14.77 -11.92 -48.48
CA GLY A 718 -15.02 -11.59 -47.08
C GLY A 718 -15.79 -10.28 -46.83
N GLU A 719 -16.05 -9.45 -47.84
CA GLU A 719 -16.89 -8.25 -47.66
C GLU A 719 -18.37 -8.64 -47.41
N GLY A 720 -18.96 -8.05 -46.36
CA GLY A 720 -20.36 -8.27 -46.00
C GLY A 720 -21.34 -7.50 -46.91
N TYR A 721 -22.43 -8.16 -47.27
CA TYR A 721 -23.56 -7.55 -47.98
C TYR A 721 -24.89 -7.84 -47.28
N ALA A 722 -25.86 -6.94 -47.48
CA ALA A 722 -27.24 -7.09 -47.02
C ALA A 722 -28.23 -6.58 -48.06
N LEU A 723 -29.25 -7.38 -48.37
CA LEU A 723 -30.42 -7.02 -49.17
C LEU A 723 -31.60 -6.75 -48.24
N MET A 724 -32.26 -5.61 -48.40
CA MET A 724 -33.37 -5.14 -47.58
C MET A 724 -34.54 -4.67 -48.45
N ASP A 725 -35.75 -4.68 -47.90
CA ASP A 725 -36.87 -3.97 -48.53
C ASP A 725 -36.75 -2.44 -48.34
N MET A 726 -37.66 -1.68 -48.95
CA MET A 726 -37.67 -0.21 -48.86
C MET A 726 -38.02 0.31 -47.46
N GLN A 727 -38.50 -0.54 -46.56
CA GLN A 727 -38.75 -0.23 -45.15
C GLN A 727 -37.54 -0.57 -44.26
N GLY A 728 -36.44 -1.06 -44.85
CA GLY A 728 -35.20 -1.41 -44.14
C GLY A 728 -35.22 -2.79 -43.50
N ARG A 729 -36.23 -3.63 -43.75
CA ARG A 729 -36.26 -5.00 -43.22
C ARG A 729 -35.30 -5.88 -44.01
N LEU A 730 -34.45 -6.62 -43.29
CA LEU A 730 -33.46 -7.51 -43.87
C LEU A 730 -34.11 -8.72 -44.55
N LEU A 731 -33.80 -8.93 -45.82
CA LEU A 731 -34.30 -10.05 -46.62
C LEU A 731 -33.24 -11.15 -46.79
N GLN A 732 -31.99 -10.77 -47.07
CA GLN A 732 -30.83 -11.68 -47.16
C GLN A 732 -29.56 -10.96 -46.71
N ARG A 733 -28.60 -11.71 -46.15
CA ARG A 733 -27.24 -11.23 -45.84
C ARG A 733 -26.23 -12.35 -46.05
N GLY A 734 -24.97 -11.97 -46.26
CA GLY A 734 -23.86 -12.90 -46.35
C GLY A 734 -22.54 -12.20 -46.54
N PHE A 735 -21.51 -12.99 -46.80
CA PHE A 735 -20.17 -12.51 -47.12
C PHE A 735 -19.84 -12.95 -48.56
N ALA A 736 -19.12 -12.10 -49.29
CA ALA A 736 -18.72 -12.42 -50.66
C ALA A 736 -17.67 -13.52 -50.67
N SER A 737 -17.90 -14.58 -51.46
CA SER A 737 -16.91 -15.64 -51.70
C SER A 737 -15.93 -15.31 -52.83
N GLY A 738 -16.12 -14.18 -53.51
CA GLY A 738 -15.32 -13.69 -54.64
C GLY A 738 -15.77 -12.30 -55.08
N SER A 739 -15.32 -11.84 -56.25
CA SER A 739 -15.57 -10.46 -56.71
C SER A 739 -16.99 -10.16 -57.18
N VAL A 740 -17.82 -11.19 -57.30
CA VAL A 740 -19.21 -11.11 -57.74
C VAL A 740 -20.10 -11.97 -56.84
N VAL A 741 -21.21 -11.40 -56.38
CA VAL A 741 -22.25 -12.08 -55.61
C VAL A 741 -23.59 -11.89 -56.32
N ALA A 742 -24.33 -12.99 -56.51
CA ALA A 742 -25.65 -12.96 -57.11
C ALA A 742 -26.71 -13.39 -56.08
N LEU A 743 -27.67 -12.51 -55.78
CA LEU A 743 -28.75 -12.72 -54.81
C LEU A 743 -30.06 -12.93 -55.53
N ARG A 744 -30.75 -14.03 -55.22
CA ARG A 744 -32.08 -14.31 -55.79
C ARG A 744 -33.15 -13.58 -55.00
N VAL A 745 -34.01 -12.85 -55.70
CA VAL A 745 -35.11 -12.10 -55.11
C VAL A 745 -36.45 -12.65 -55.57
N MET A 746 -37.33 -12.93 -54.60
CA MET A 746 -38.54 -13.71 -54.81
C MET A 746 -39.65 -12.90 -55.48
N GLN A 747 -39.73 -11.58 -55.27
CA GLN A 747 -40.76 -10.72 -55.87
C GLN A 747 -40.14 -9.55 -56.65
N PRO A 748 -40.78 -9.08 -57.74
CA PRO A 748 -40.42 -7.82 -58.37
C PRO A 748 -40.64 -6.65 -57.42
N GLY A 749 -39.77 -5.66 -57.46
CA GLY A 749 -39.85 -4.53 -56.53
C GLY A 749 -38.54 -3.75 -56.42
N ARG A 750 -38.58 -2.70 -55.60
CA ARG A 750 -37.40 -1.89 -55.27
C ARG A 750 -36.83 -2.37 -53.95
N TYR A 751 -35.52 -2.52 -53.88
CA TYR A 751 -34.79 -3.05 -52.74
C TYR A 751 -33.57 -2.18 -52.42
N LEU A 752 -33.11 -2.24 -51.18
CA LEU A 752 -31.89 -1.59 -50.72
C LEU A 752 -30.80 -2.64 -50.55
N ILE A 753 -29.60 -2.34 -51.05
CA ILE A 753 -28.41 -3.20 -50.90
C ILE A 753 -27.35 -2.41 -50.17
N ARG A 754 -26.89 -2.96 -49.06
CA ARG A 754 -25.81 -2.41 -48.25
C ARG A 754 -24.56 -3.24 -48.41
N VAL A 755 -23.46 -2.60 -48.84
CA VAL A 755 -22.15 -3.23 -49.05
C VAL A 755 -21.08 -2.21 -48.67
N ALA A 756 -20.06 -2.62 -47.92
CA ALA A 756 -18.90 -1.79 -47.57
C ALA A 756 -19.26 -0.38 -47.04
N GLY A 757 -20.31 -0.27 -46.22
CA GLY A 757 -20.77 1.00 -45.64
C GLY A 757 -21.65 1.87 -46.56
N GLN A 758 -21.79 1.53 -47.84
CA GLN A 758 -22.67 2.23 -48.80
C GLN A 758 -24.03 1.54 -48.92
N THR A 759 -25.09 2.29 -49.21
CA THR A 759 -26.43 1.76 -49.52
C THR A 759 -26.85 2.19 -50.92
N LYS A 760 -27.19 1.22 -51.78
CA LYS A 760 -27.68 1.45 -53.14
C LYS A 760 -29.07 0.86 -53.32
N ALA A 761 -29.95 1.58 -54.00
CA ALA A 761 -31.25 1.05 -54.38
C ALA A 761 -31.16 0.31 -55.72
N VAL A 762 -31.79 -0.86 -55.80
CA VAL A 762 -31.93 -1.62 -57.05
C VAL A 762 -33.41 -1.89 -57.32
N THR A 763 -33.80 -1.82 -58.59
CA THR A 763 -35.16 -2.17 -59.02
C THR A 763 -35.10 -3.47 -59.79
N ILE A 764 -35.84 -4.48 -59.33
CA ILE A 764 -35.94 -5.79 -59.95
C ILE A 764 -37.27 -5.86 -60.69
N ARG A 765 -37.21 -6.17 -61.99
CA ARG A 765 -38.37 -6.26 -62.88
C ARG A 765 -38.92 -7.67 -62.95
#